data_AF-A0A955B401-F1
#
_entry.id   AF-A0A955B401-F1
#
_cell.length_a   1.000
_cell.length_b   1.000
_cell.length_c   1.000
_cell.angle_alpha   90.00
_cell.angle_beta   90.00
_cell.angle_gamma   90.00
#
_symmetry.space_group_name_H-M   'P 1'
#
loop_
_entity.id
_entity.type
_entity.pdbx_description
1 polymer ?
#
loop_
_entity_poly.entity_id
_entity_poly.type
_entity_poly.pdbx_seq_one_letter_code
_entity_poly.pdbx_strand_id
1 'polypeptide(L)'
;MSQSPLVSQSSNNNEDYLDGWNRLANLIREGHSFSGHERNCAFLNLGDNVKTGTRFSDVSACLNVDVPDDSRGLAVTDWDQDGDLDFWLANRTGPRVRLMLNPCNDDQSASKSFVALQLVGVSCNRDAIGARVELATANGAKSQYRTVRAGDGFLSQSSRVLHFGLDASDPIVRVRVRWPGTSEYQTFDSIQAGHRYRLVQGKAGAQPIDSGRAIAIRGEIGDSTDIPAAEQPTAIRTVLTQRRPLPDLDVSNDKLKLDQPMYVVLWASWCKPCIEELNELSAEYNRFKEAGVNVIALSVDDEAEDANRVAAQLDLPSAFGVASQVWLEKFVAVDHEIFYRKRPLPLPMSMLVDSQKNIAVVYKGQVAPSQVLADVSLLRASLKDVMAQASPFPGQQIASWFSPGRVNVARAYFEGGYFDDAKRELQRELSATTDKTQHIKALRLAGEIASAENNARDQIAANRALQTLQPADVQLKLQEIELTSTTDEARRSAAGKLDSLSQSIADSEADKLVLLAQTYGRLGHTPQAIKSLERSINANPNHVPSRMSLAIALQLSGKLAAATAAYRKVLASDPHHVEALNNLAWLLATDRSESADENQKAEAIRLARMACEITNHQSPSYLDTLSVALIANGETTEAVAVLRNAIVIARGRGEHTLATKMTRRLEGIANEQL
;
A
#
# COMPACT_ATOMS: atom_id res chain seq x y z
N MET A 1 4.06 -6.99 -12.63
CA MET A 1 3.60 -6.97 -11.22
C MET A 1 4.25 -8.12 -10.47
N SER A 2 4.65 -7.93 -9.21
CA SER A 2 5.21 -9.01 -8.39
C SER A 2 4.21 -10.17 -8.34
N GLN A 3 4.63 -11.33 -8.79
CA GLN A 3 3.82 -12.53 -8.69
C GLN A 3 3.62 -12.82 -7.20
N SER A 4 2.36 -12.89 -6.74
CA SER A 4 2.07 -13.35 -5.38
C SER A 4 2.79 -14.69 -5.14
N PRO A 5 3.43 -14.90 -3.98
CA PRO A 5 4.12 -16.16 -3.70
C PRO A 5 3.16 -17.32 -3.94
N LEU A 6 3.53 -18.23 -4.86
CA LEU A 6 2.68 -19.36 -5.24
C LEU A 6 2.65 -20.48 -4.18
N VAL A 7 3.48 -20.36 -3.14
CA VAL A 7 3.60 -21.33 -2.04
C VAL A 7 3.61 -20.54 -0.73
N SER A 8 3.01 -21.09 0.34
CA SER A 8 3.16 -20.55 1.69
C SER A 8 4.61 -20.75 2.15
N GLN A 9 5.50 -19.84 1.79
CA GLN A 9 6.92 -19.95 2.09
C GLN A 9 7.24 -19.41 3.49
N SER A 10 8.35 -19.87 4.06
CA SER A 10 8.85 -19.43 5.37
C SER A 10 9.17 -17.92 5.38
N SER A 11 9.25 -17.38 6.59
CA SER A 11 9.21 -15.95 6.92
C SER A 11 10.12 -15.02 6.10
N ASN A 12 11.25 -15.49 5.59
CA ASN A 12 12.26 -14.62 4.98
C ASN A 12 11.92 -14.19 3.54
N ASN A 13 11.17 -14.97 2.74
CA ASN A 13 10.77 -14.55 1.39
C ASN A 13 9.55 -13.61 1.38
N ASN A 14 8.84 -13.49 2.50
CA ASN A 14 7.79 -12.48 2.64
C ASN A 14 8.37 -11.07 2.71
N GLU A 15 9.57 -10.89 3.29
CA GLU A 15 10.21 -9.58 3.39
C GLU A 15 10.57 -9.02 2.02
N ASP A 16 11.21 -9.82 1.14
CA ASP A 16 11.53 -9.41 -0.23
C ASP A 16 10.28 -9.09 -1.06
N TYR A 17 9.22 -9.88 -0.90
CA TYR A 17 7.94 -9.62 -1.57
C TYR A 17 7.30 -8.31 -1.10
N LEU A 18 7.27 -8.08 0.22
CA LEU A 18 6.74 -6.86 0.82
C LEU A 18 7.60 -5.64 0.46
N ASP A 19 8.93 -5.78 0.44
CA ASP A 19 9.84 -4.73 -0.03
C ASP A 19 9.58 -4.40 -1.50
N GLY A 20 9.41 -5.41 -2.36
CA GLY A 20 9.02 -5.23 -3.75
C GLY A 20 7.71 -4.45 -3.91
N TRP A 21 6.69 -4.76 -3.09
CA TRP A 21 5.45 -3.99 -3.03
C TRP A 21 5.64 -2.57 -2.52
N ASN A 22 6.48 -2.35 -1.50
CA ASN A 22 6.78 -1.03 -0.97
C ASN A 22 7.49 -0.15 -2.00
N ARG A 23 8.46 -0.72 -2.73
CA ARG A 23 9.15 -0.04 -3.84
C ARG A 23 8.17 0.32 -4.95
N LEU A 24 7.34 -0.63 -5.39
CA LEU A 24 6.29 -0.37 -6.39
C LEU A 24 5.34 0.73 -5.91
N ALA A 25 4.88 0.67 -4.66
CA ALA A 25 4.02 1.69 -4.08
C ALA A 25 4.68 3.06 -4.04
N ASN A 26 5.98 3.15 -3.75
CA ASN A 26 6.72 4.41 -3.78
C ASN A 26 6.84 4.97 -5.20
N LEU A 27 7.19 4.14 -6.19
CA LEU A 27 7.20 4.55 -7.59
C LEU A 27 5.83 5.10 -8.03
N ILE A 28 4.75 4.40 -7.65
CA ILE A 28 3.39 4.87 -7.93
C ILE A 28 3.16 6.22 -7.28
N ARG A 29 3.48 6.40 -5.98
CA ARG A 29 3.28 7.67 -5.26
C ARG A 29 4.08 8.82 -5.87
N GLU A 30 5.27 8.55 -6.41
CA GLU A 30 6.13 9.49 -7.14
C GLU A 30 5.58 9.85 -8.53
N GLY A 31 4.52 9.16 -8.97
CA GLY A 31 3.82 9.45 -10.22
C GLY A 31 4.20 8.54 -11.38
N HIS A 32 5.00 7.50 -11.15
CA HIS A 32 5.32 6.50 -12.16
C HIS A 32 4.11 5.61 -12.51
N SER A 33 4.18 5.00 -13.70
CA SER A 33 3.22 4.02 -14.21
C SER A 33 3.34 2.68 -13.48
N PHE A 34 2.24 1.93 -13.38
CA PHE A 34 2.26 0.54 -12.88
C PHE A 34 2.97 -0.44 -13.83
N SER A 35 2.89 -0.19 -15.14
CA SER A 35 3.23 -1.17 -16.18
C SER A 35 4.06 -0.59 -17.34
N GLY A 36 4.43 0.70 -17.29
CA GLY A 36 5.30 1.32 -18.30
C GLY A 36 4.62 1.58 -19.65
N HIS A 37 3.61 2.46 -19.66
CA HIS A 37 2.80 2.84 -20.86
C HIS A 37 1.96 1.69 -21.44
N GLU A 38 1.36 0.89 -20.57
CA GLU A 38 0.35 -0.10 -20.98
C GLU A 38 -0.82 0.62 -21.69
N ARG A 39 -1.03 0.24 -22.95
CA ARG A 39 -2.06 0.79 -23.83
C ARG A 39 -3.43 0.22 -23.46
N ASN A 40 -4.49 1.00 -23.62
CA ASN A 40 -5.83 0.47 -23.37
C ASN A 40 -6.25 -0.48 -24.49
N CYS A 41 -6.90 -1.56 -24.10
CA CYS A 41 -7.38 -2.58 -25.03
C CYS A 41 -8.91 -2.60 -25.09
N ALA A 42 -9.46 -2.80 -26.29
CA ALA A 42 -10.87 -3.08 -26.53
C ALA A 42 -11.00 -4.31 -27.43
N PHE A 43 -11.76 -5.29 -26.95
CA PHE A 43 -11.97 -6.56 -27.64
C PHE A 43 -13.43 -6.69 -28.08
N LEU A 44 -13.65 -6.76 -29.39
CA LEU A 44 -14.96 -7.02 -29.97
C LEU A 44 -15.29 -8.50 -29.87
N ASN A 45 -16.40 -8.85 -29.20
CA ASN A 45 -16.93 -10.20 -29.21
C ASN A 45 -17.55 -10.50 -30.58
N LEU A 46 -17.02 -11.49 -31.27
CA LEU A 46 -17.44 -11.86 -32.62
C LEU A 46 -18.58 -12.90 -32.64
N GLY A 47 -19.03 -13.36 -31.47
CA GLY A 47 -20.05 -14.38 -31.31
C GLY A 47 -19.55 -15.80 -31.63
N ASP A 48 -20.50 -16.74 -31.68
CA ASP A 48 -20.21 -18.17 -31.86
C ASP A 48 -19.97 -18.59 -33.33
N ASN A 49 -20.17 -17.68 -34.29
CA ASN A 49 -20.18 -17.98 -35.72
C ASN A 49 -18.83 -17.74 -36.44
N VAL A 50 -17.73 -17.59 -35.70
CA VAL A 50 -16.42 -17.37 -36.31
C VAL A 50 -15.75 -18.69 -36.64
N LYS A 51 -15.51 -18.92 -37.95
CA LYS A 51 -14.88 -20.14 -38.48
C LYS A 51 -13.45 -20.40 -37.96
N THR A 52 -12.78 -19.40 -37.39
CA THR A 52 -11.37 -19.47 -36.98
C THR A 52 -11.16 -19.90 -35.52
N GLY A 53 -12.25 -20.13 -34.76
CA GLY A 53 -12.16 -20.45 -33.33
C GLY A 53 -11.82 -19.26 -32.42
N THR A 54 -11.47 -18.10 -32.99
CA THR A 54 -11.22 -16.86 -32.25
C THR A 54 -12.54 -16.16 -31.91
N ARG A 55 -12.83 -15.97 -30.62
CA ARG A 55 -14.09 -15.36 -30.13
C ARG A 55 -14.05 -13.85 -29.96
N PHE A 56 -12.85 -13.28 -29.93
CA PHE A 56 -12.62 -11.86 -29.69
C PHE A 56 -11.60 -11.31 -30.68
N SER A 57 -11.84 -10.10 -31.18
CA SER A 57 -10.86 -9.36 -31.99
C SER A 57 -10.43 -8.09 -31.28
N ASP A 58 -9.14 -7.81 -31.24
CA ASP A 58 -8.63 -6.52 -30.80
C ASP A 58 -9.04 -5.44 -31.80
N VAL A 59 -9.79 -4.44 -31.33
CA VAL A 59 -10.27 -3.29 -32.11
C VAL A 59 -9.81 -1.97 -31.50
N SER A 60 -8.81 -2.01 -30.62
CA SER A 60 -8.37 -0.86 -29.81
C SER A 60 -7.98 0.35 -30.65
N ALA A 61 -7.20 0.12 -31.71
CA ALA A 61 -6.79 1.16 -32.65
C ALA A 61 -7.98 1.71 -33.47
N CYS A 62 -8.93 0.86 -33.85
CA CYS A 62 -10.10 1.28 -34.63
C CYS A 62 -11.07 2.15 -33.83
N LEU A 63 -11.10 1.99 -32.51
CA LEU A 63 -11.91 2.79 -31.60
C LEU A 63 -11.14 4.02 -31.04
N ASN A 64 -9.90 4.25 -31.49
CA ASN A 64 -9.00 5.28 -30.95
C ASN A 64 -8.84 5.23 -29.41
N VAL A 65 -8.99 4.03 -28.81
CA VAL A 65 -8.80 3.85 -27.37
C VAL A 65 -7.38 3.41 -27.01
N ASP A 66 -6.58 3.01 -28.00
CA ASP A 66 -5.18 2.59 -27.90
C ASP A 66 -4.23 3.75 -27.53
N VAL A 67 -4.47 4.38 -26.37
CA VAL A 67 -3.72 5.52 -25.84
C VAL A 67 -2.72 5.08 -24.75
N PRO A 68 -1.54 5.71 -24.65
CA PRO A 68 -0.49 5.34 -23.68
C PRO A 68 -0.67 5.95 -22.27
N ASP A 69 -1.92 6.25 -21.87
CA ASP A 69 -2.24 7.06 -20.68
C ASP A 69 -2.17 6.31 -19.32
N ASP A 70 -1.94 4.98 -19.33
CA ASP A 70 -2.03 4.10 -18.16
C ASP A 70 -3.39 4.25 -17.43
N SER A 71 -4.49 3.99 -18.16
CA SER A 71 -5.85 4.10 -17.63
C SER A 71 -6.17 2.94 -16.67
N ARG A 72 -6.88 3.25 -15.58
CA ARG A 72 -7.25 2.25 -14.55
C ARG A 72 -8.72 2.28 -14.15
N GLY A 73 -9.41 3.39 -14.40
CA GLY A 73 -10.86 3.49 -14.23
C GLY A 73 -11.55 3.78 -15.55
N LEU A 74 -12.72 3.15 -15.77
CA LEU A 74 -13.59 3.35 -16.92
C LEU A 74 -15.01 3.53 -16.40
N ALA A 75 -15.65 4.65 -16.75
CA ALA A 75 -17.06 4.87 -16.48
C ALA A 75 -17.80 5.12 -17.78
N VAL A 76 -18.76 4.24 -18.11
CA VAL A 76 -19.57 4.35 -19.33
C VAL A 76 -20.86 5.11 -19.03
N THR A 77 -21.17 6.10 -19.85
CA THR A 77 -22.39 6.91 -19.73
C THR A 77 -22.68 7.61 -21.04
N ASP A 78 -23.95 7.80 -21.36
CA ASP A 78 -24.40 8.73 -22.40
C ASP A 78 -24.34 10.16 -21.79
N TRP A 79 -23.19 10.81 -21.92
CA TRP A 79 -22.81 12.01 -21.17
C TRP A 79 -23.51 13.25 -21.70
N ASP A 80 -23.49 13.43 -23.03
CA ASP A 80 -24.06 14.59 -23.70
C ASP A 80 -25.56 14.45 -24.02
N GLN A 81 -26.11 13.26 -23.78
CA GLN A 81 -27.51 12.89 -23.94
C GLN A 81 -27.99 12.69 -25.37
N ASP A 82 -27.09 12.31 -26.28
CA ASP A 82 -27.40 12.10 -27.69
C ASP A 82 -27.89 10.67 -28.04
N GLY A 83 -27.81 9.75 -27.08
CA GLY A 83 -28.27 8.37 -27.24
C GLY A 83 -27.19 7.33 -27.51
N ASP A 84 -25.94 7.72 -27.72
CA ASP A 84 -24.83 6.80 -27.73
C ASP A 84 -24.04 6.81 -26.41
N LEU A 85 -23.20 5.80 -26.21
CA LEU A 85 -22.48 5.62 -24.94
C LEU A 85 -21.07 6.17 -25.08
N ASP A 86 -20.80 7.21 -24.30
CA ASP A 86 -19.47 7.76 -24.05
C ASP A 86 -18.76 7.04 -22.92
N PHE A 87 -17.48 7.38 -22.74
CA PHE A 87 -16.75 6.93 -21.58
C PHE A 87 -15.77 7.95 -21.02
N TRP A 88 -15.67 7.93 -19.70
CA TRP A 88 -14.65 8.63 -18.94
C TRP A 88 -13.56 7.66 -18.52
N LEU A 89 -12.31 8.02 -18.78
CA LEU A 89 -11.12 7.30 -18.34
C LEU A 89 -10.44 8.06 -17.21
N ALA A 90 -10.06 7.34 -16.16
CA ALA A 90 -9.19 7.86 -15.10
C ALA A 90 -7.77 7.32 -15.32
N ASN A 91 -6.83 8.25 -15.51
CA ASN A 91 -5.46 7.93 -15.93
C ASN A 91 -4.45 8.15 -14.81
N ARG A 92 -3.35 7.38 -14.84
CA ARG A 92 -2.23 7.58 -13.92
C ARG A 92 -1.21 8.58 -14.46
N THR A 93 -0.79 8.40 -15.71
CA THR A 93 0.33 9.12 -16.36
C THR A 93 -0.10 10.02 -17.52
N GLY A 94 -1.35 9.94 -17.99
CA GLY A 94 -1.96 10.90 -18.91
C GLY A 94 -2.73 12.03 -18.19
N PRO A 95 -3.56 12.83 -18.91
CA PRO A 95 -4.48 13.76 -18.28
C PRO A 95 -5.34 13.00 -17.25
N ARG A 96 -5.45 13.51 -16.02
CA ARG A 96 -6.04 12.78 -14.87
C ARG A 96 -7.38 12.13 -15.20
N VAL A 97 -8.17 12.83 -16.01
CA VAL A 97 -9.45 12.37 -16.53
C VAL A 97 -9.47 12.66 -18.04
N ARG A 98 -9.92 11.69 -18.84
CA ARG A 98 -10.16 11.85 -20.29
C ARG A 98 -11.61 11.51 -20.60
N LEU A 99 -12.30 12.39 -21.32
CA LEU A 99 -13.61 12.12 -21.90
C LEU A 99 -13.41 11.62 -23.33
N MET A 100 -14.06 10.52 -23.67
CA MET A 100 -14.09 9.95 -25.01
C MET A 100 -15.53 9.94 -25.47
N LEU A 101 -15.79 10.74 -26.50
CA LEU A 101 -17.13 10.89 -27.06
C LEU A 101 -17.30 9.92 -28.21
N ASN A 102 -18.44 9.27 -28.24
CA ASN A 102 -18.80 8.44 -29.37
C ASN A 102 -19.61 9.32 -30.35
N PRO A 103 -19.24 9.37 -31.65
CA PRO A 103 -20.01 10.13 -32.65
C PRO A 103 -20.90 9.20 -33.48
N CYS A 104 -21.39 8.09 -32.90
CA CYS A 104 -22.01 7.02 -33.68
C CYS A 104 -23.35 7.42 -34.29
N ASN A 105 -24.05 8.39 -33.67
CA ASN A 105 -25.32 8.93 -34.13
C ASN A 105 -25.20 10.09 -35.13
N ASP A 106 -24.00 10.59 -35.43
CA ASP A 106 -23.78 11.61 -36.47
C ASP A 106 -23.98 11.05 -37.89
N ASP A 107 -23.83 9.73 -38.05
CA ASP A 107 -24.05 9.03 -39.31
C ASP A 107 -25.54 8.69 -39.51
N GLN A 108 -26.25 9.58 -40.22
CA GLN A 108 -27.67 9.43 -40.57
C GLN A 108 -27.98 8.24 -41.51
N SER A 109 -26.97 7.51 -41.99
CA SER A 109 -27.18 6.38 -42.92
C SER A 109 -27.68 5.10 -42.24
N ALA A 110 -27.61 5.01 -40.90
CA ALA A 110 -28.00 3.82 -40.15
C ALA A 110 -29.28 4.06 -39.31
N SER A 111 -30.18 3.06 -39.27
CA SER A 111 -31.38 3.05 -38.43
C SER A 111 -31.03 2.76 -36.96
N LYS A 112 -30.24 3.63 -36.33
CA LYS A 112 -29.78 3.49 -34.94
C LYS A 112 -30.73 4.22 -34.00
N SER A 113 -31.06 3.61 -32.86
CA SER A 113 -31.83 4.22 -31.79
C SER A 113 -31.46 3.63 -30.43
N PHE A 114 -32.09 4.11 -29.37
CA PHE A 114 -31.84 3.64 -28.01
C PHE A 114 -33.08 3.75 -27.13
N VAL A 115 -33.02 3.15 -25.94
CA VAL A 115 -33.86 3.57 -24.82
C VAL A 115 -33.04 3.57 -23.54
N ALA A 116 -33.19 4.62 -22.73
CA ALA A 116 -32.53 4.72 -21.44
C ALA A 116 -33.53 4.66 -20.28
N LEU A 117 -33.29 3.79 -19.31
CA LEU A 117 -34.23 3.51 -18.21
C LEU A 117 -33.59 3.80 -16.85
N GLN A 118 -34.13 4.79 -16.14
CA GLN A 118 -33.81 5.08 -14.75
C GLN A 118 -34.81 4.36 -13.84
N LEU A 119 -34.32 3.46 -12.99
CA LEU A 119 -35.18 2.74 -12.04
C LEU A 119 -35.19 3.41 -10.67
N VAL A 120 -36.35 3.39 -10.01
CA VAL A 120 -36.52 3.89 -8.64
C VAL A 120 -37.23 2.84 -7.79
N GLY A 121 -36.50 2.29 -6.82
CA GLY A 121 -37.04 1.35 -5.83
C GLY A 121 -37.96 2.04 -4.82
N VAL A 122 -38.96 1.30 -4.35
CA VAL A 122 -39.90 1.74 -3.29
C VAL A 122 -39.85 0.79 -2.10
N SER A 123 -40.03 -0.51 -2.32
CA SER A 123 -39.90 -1.53 -1.28
C SER A 123 -38.49 -2.15 -1.22
N CYS A 124 -37.71 -2.04 -2.30
CA CYS A 124 -36.28 -2.36 -2.31
C CYS A 124 -35.42 -1.11 -2.08
N ASN A 125 -34.09 -1.25 -2.15
CA ASN A 125 -33.18 -0.10 -2.07
C ASN A 125 -33.54 0.95 -3.13
N ARG A 126 -33.42 2.24 -2.78
CA ARG A 126 -33.96 3.35 -3.59
C ARG A 126 -33.39 3.42 -5.00
N ASP A 127 -32.14 2.99 -5.15
CA ASP A 127 -31.42 2.96 -6.44
C ASP A 127 -31.71 1.70 -7.26
N ALA A 128 -32.56 0.81 -6.76
CA ALA A 128 -32.96 -0.45 -7.38
C ALA A 128 -31.80 -1.37 -7.76
N ILE A 129 -30.68 -1.31 -7.02
CA ILE A 129 -29.50 -2.15 -7.23
C ILE A 129 -29.93 -3.63 -7.18
N GLY A 130 -29.59 -4.37 -8.23
CA GLY A 130 -29.99 -5.77 -8.45
C GLY A 130 -31.27 -5.95 -9.27
N ALA A 131 -32.00 -4.88 -9.60
CA ALA A 131 -33.17 -4.96 -10.49
C ALA A 131 -32.74 -5.40 -11.88
N ARG A 132 -33.47 -6.35 -12.48
CA ARG A 132 -33.22 -6.85 -13.83
C ARG A 132 -34.32 -6.39 -14.77
N VAL A 133 -33.93 -5.72 -15.85
CA VAL A 133 -34.82 -5.32 -16.92
C VAL A 133 -34.67 -6.28 -18.09
N GLU A 134 -35.81 -6.72 -18.59
CA GLU A 134 -35.96 -7.42 -19.87
C GLU A 134 -36.62 -6.46 -20.86
N LEU A 135 -36.02 -6.31 -22.04
CA LEU A 135 -36.58 -5.57 -23.16
C LEU A 135 -36.71 -6.50 -24.37
N ALA A 136 -37.91 -6.55 -24.95
CA ALA A 136 -38.17 -7.26 -26.20
C ALA A 136 -38.67 -6.29 -27.27
N THR A 137 -38.18 -6.46 -28.49
CA THR A 137 -38.62 -5.75 -29.69
C THR A 137 -39.40 -6.70 -30.61
N ALA A 138 -40.08 -6.17 -31.62
CA ALA A 138 -40.92 -6.97 -32.52
C ALA A 138 -40.10 -7.90 -33.43
N ASN A 139 -39.00 -7.39 -33.96
CA ASN A 139 -38.12 -8.10 -34.91
C ASN A 139 -36.89 -8.73 -34.21
N GLY A 140 -36.71 -8.47 -32.92
CA GLY A 140 -35.61 -9.00 -32.13
C GLY A 140 -35.73 -10.51 -31.88
N ALA A 141 -34.74 -11.28 -32.33
CA ALA A 141 -34.70 -12.73 -32.12
C ALA A 141 -34.59 -13.16 -30.64
N LYS A 142 -34.08 -12.29 -29.75
CA LYS A 142 -33.93 -12.53 -28.30
C LYS A 142 -34.15 -11.25 -27.51
N SER A 143 -34.78 -11.35 -26.32
CA SER A 143 -34.87 -10.23 -25.38
C SER A 143 -33.48 -9.78 -24.92
N GLN A 144 -33.28 -8.47 -24.84
CA GLN A 144 -32.12 -7.88 -24.18
C GLN A 144 -32.33 -7.85 -22.67
N TYR A 145 -31.26 -8.11 -21.91
CA TYR A 145 -31.29 -8.03 -20.45
C TYR A 145 -30.21 -7.08 -19.94
N ARG A 146 -30.59 -6.27 -18.95
CA ARG A 146 -29.66 -5.43 -18.18
C ARG A 146 -30.03 -5.49 -16.71
N THR A 147 -29.04 -5.32 -15.85
CA THR A 147 -29.22 -5.32 -14.39
C THR A 147 -28.63 -4.04 -13.84
N VAL A 148 -29.32 -3.37 -12.92
CA VAL A 148 -28.75 -2.24 -12.19
C VAL A 148 -27.66 -2.75 -11.25
N ARG A 149 -26.43 -2.29 -11.44
CA ARG A 149 -25.27 -2.67 -10.63
C ARG A 149 -24.83 -1.52 -9.74
N ALA A 150 -24.19 -1.86 -8.62
CA ALA A 150 -23.40 -0.93 -7.82
C ALA A 150 -21.95 -1.41 -7.86
N GLY A 151 -21.09 -0.58 -8.46
CA GLY A 151 -19.74 -0.98 -8.86
C GLY A 151 -19.71 -1.59 -10.27
N ASP A 152 -18.86 -1.04 -11.12
CA ASP A 152 -18.52 -1.56 -12.45
C ASP A 152 -17.12 -1.08 -12.81
N GLY A 153 -16.27 -1.95 -13.38
CA GLY A 153 -14.85 -1.63 -13.57
C GLY A 153 -14.02 -1.56 -12.27
N PHE A 154 -12.73 -1.26 -12.42
CA PHE A 154 -11.81 -1.07 -11.29
C PHE A 154 -11.85 0.39 -10.82
N LEU A 155 -12.08 0.64 -9.53
CA LEU A 155 -12.14 1.99 -8.91
C LEU A 155 -13.07 2.99 -9.66
N SER A 156 -14.12 2.50 -10.30
CA SER A 156 -15.04 3.28 -11.13
C SER A 156 -16.48 2.78 -10.97
N GLN A 157 -17.42 3.55 -11.51
CA GLN A 157 -18.82 3.16 -11.59
C GLN A 157 -19.46 3.82 -12.82
N SER A 158 -19.87 3.00 -13.78
CA SER A 158 -20.70 3.42 -14.92
C SER A 158 -22.07 3.95 -14.47
N SER A 159 -22.76 4.67 -15.36
CA SER A 159 -24.10 5.17 -15.08
C SER A 159 -25.06 4.06 -14.66
N ARG A 160 -25.90 4.35 -13.66
CA ARG A 160 -26.98 3.44 -13.22
C ARG A 160 -28.18 3.42 -14.18
N VAL A 161 -28.21 4.32 -15.15
CA VAL A 161 -29.24 4.35 -16.18
C VAL A 161 -28.99 3.18 -17.12
N LEU A 162 -29.99 2.31 -17.28
CA LEU A 162 -29.86 1.15 -18.15
C LEU A 162 -30.08 1.58 -19.59
N HIS A 163 -29.04 1.42 -20.41
CA HIS A 163 -29.06 1.73 -21.83
C HIS A 163 -29.25 0.47 -22.67
N PHE A 164 -30.13 0.56 -23.66
CA PHE A 164 -30.38 -0.46 -24.67
C PHE A 164 -30.25 0.17 -26.04
N GLY A 165 -29.27 -0.28 -26.83
CA GLY A 165 -29.19 0.04 -28.26
C GLY A 165 -30.26 -0.72 -29.04
N LEU A 166 -30.91 -0.04 -29.97
CA LEU A 166 -32.06 -0.51 -30.74
C LEU A 166 -31.91 -0.14 -32.22
N ASP A 167 -32.66 -0.84 -33.07
CA ASP A 167 -32.93 -0.39 -34.42
C ASP A 167 -34.14 0.56 -34.39
N ALA A 168 -34.04 1.74 -35.00
CA ALA A 168 -35.14 2.71 -35.02
C ALA A 168 -36.42 2.17 -35.70
N SER A 169 -36.26 1.19 -36.58
CA SER A 169 -37.35 0.53 -37.31
C SER A 169 -37.98 -0.65 -36.55
N ASP A 170 -37.40 -1.06 -35.42
CA ASP A 170 -37.87 -2.21 -34.63
C ASP A 170 -38.56 -1.76 -33.33
N PRO A 171 -39.90 -1.75 -33.27
CA PRO A 171 -40.63 -1.22 -32.13
C PRO A 171 -40.44 -2.08 -30.87
N ILE A 172 -40.36 -1.41 -29.72
CA ILE A 172 -40.34 -2.07 -28.41
C ILE A 172 -41.73 -2.61 -28.11
N VAL A 173 -41.85 -3.92 -27.93
CA VAL A 173 -43.13 -4.59 -27.64
C VAL A 173 -43.33 -4.88 -26.16
N ARG A 174 -42.24 -4.91 -25.38
CA ARG A 174 -42.32 -5.24 -23.95
C ARG A 174 -41.10 -4.76 -23.18
N VAL A 175 -41.33 -4.10 -22.05
CA VAL A 175 -40.33 -3.86 -21.01
C VAL A 175 -40.84 -4.41 -19.69
N ARG A 176 -40.05 -5.27 -19.05
CA ARG A 176 -40.39 -5.84 -17.73
C ARG A 176 -39.24 -5.67 -16.76
N VAL A 177 -39.56 -5.29 -15.53
CA VAL A 177 -38.59 -5.12 -14.44
C VAL A 177 -38.88 -6.14 -13.36
N ARG A 178 -37.89 -6.98 -13.04
CA ARG A 178 -37.90 -7.78 -11.81
C ARG A 178 -37.12 -7.03 -10.74
N TRP A 179 -37.82 -6.61 -9.70
CA TRP A 179 -37.24 -5.84 -8.61
C TRP A 179 -36.52 -6.77 -7.60
N PRO A 180 -35.48 -6.29 -6.91
CA PRO A 180 -34.84 -7.04 -5.83
C PRO A 180 -35.85 -7.48 -4.77
N GLY A 181 -35.72 -8.73 -4.29
CA GLY A 181 -36.63 -9.30 -3.30
C GLY A 181 -37.97 -9.79 -3.87
N THR A 182 -38.18 -9.71 -5.18
CA THR A 182 -39.41 -10.21 -5.85
C THR A 182 -39.08 -11.27 -6.91
N SER A 183 -39.98 -12.24 -7.06
CA SER A 183 -39.97 -13.21 -8.16
C SER A 183 -40.76 -12.72 -9.38
N GLU A 184 -41.73 -11.83 -9.16
CA GLU A 184 -42.62 -11.32 -10.19
C GLU A 184 -42.01 -10.16 -10.98
N TYR A 185 -42.43 -10.05 -12.25
CA TYR A 185 -42.05 -8.95 -13.12
C TYR A 185 -43.16 -7.90 -13.15
N GLN A 186 -42.77 -6.64 -13.02
CA GLN A 186 -43.64 -5.50 -13.32
C GLN A 186 -43.44 -5.10 -14.78
N THR A 187 -44.53 -5.04 -15.56
CA THR A 187 -44.50 -4.61 -16.96
C THR A 187 -44.72 -3.11 -17.07
N PHE A 188 -44.02 -2.49 -18.02
CA PHE A 188 -44.18 -1.09 -18.39
C PHE A 188 -44.49 -0.99 -19.88
N ASP A 189 -45.59 -0.30 -20.18
CA ASP A 189 -46.08 -0.08 -21.55
C ASP A 189 -45.74 1.33 -22.03
N SER A 190 -45.95 1.59 -23.32
CA SER A 190 -45.75 2.90 -23.97
C SER A 190 -44.32 3.45 -23.90
N ILE A 191 -43.32 2.57 -23.89
CA ILE A 191 -41.91 2.93 -24.00
C ILE A 191 -41.53 2.94 -25.47
N GLN A 192 -41.06 4.08 -25.95
CA GLN A 192 -40.64 4.32 -27.33
C GLN A 192 -39.11 4.39 -27.44
N ALA A 193 -38.57 3.94 -28.57
CA ALA A 193 -37.17 4.14 -28.92
C ALA A 193 -36.87 5.65 -29.13
N GLY A 194 -35.63 6.05 -28.93
CA GLY A 194 -35.15 7.43 -28.98
C GLY A 194 -35.40 8.25 -27.70
N HIS A 195 -35.86 7.62 -26.62
CA HIS A 195 -36.33 8.31 -25.43
C HIS A 195 -35.77 7.75 -24.12
N ARG A 196 -35.93 8.54 -23.07
CA ARG A 196 -35.47 8.24 -21.71
C ARG A 196 -36.68 8.18 -20.77
N TYR A 197 -36.70 7.20 -19.88
CA TYR A 197 -37.82 6.99 -18.96
C TYR A 197 -37.36 6.72 -17.53
N ARG A 198 -38.14 7.21 -16.57
CA ARG A 198 -38.10 6.82 -15.16
C ARG A 198 -39.18 5.79 -14.88
N LEU A 199 -38.78 4.62 -14.39
CA LEU A 199 -39.68 3.54 -13.98
C LEU A 199 -39.66 3.42 -12.46
N VAL A 200 -40.83 3.48 -11.82
CA VAL A 200 -40.96 3.47 -10.36
C VAL A 200 -41.65 2.19 -9.91
N GLN A 201 -41.04 1.49 -8.95
CA GLN A 201 -41.59 0.24 -8.41
C GLN A 201 -43.02 0.45 -7.89
N GLY A 202 -43.95 -0.41 -8.33
CA GLY A 202 -45.35 -0.39 -7.91
C GLY A 202 -46.20 0.74 -8.53
N LYS A 203 -45.63 1.62 -9.36
CA LYS A 203 -46.40 2.59 -10.14
C LYS A 203 -46.61 2.10 -11.57
N ALA A 204 -47.84 2.22 -12.07
CA ALA A 204 -48.13 1.97 -13.48
C ALA A 204 -47.53 3.09 -14.37
N GLY A 205 -47.07 2.72 -15.56
CA GLY A 205 -46.59 3.64 -16.58
C GLY A 205 -45.12 4.07 -16.45
N ALA A 206 -44.50 4.34 -17.60
CA ALA A 206 -43.16 4.90 -17.69
C ALA A 206 -43.23 6.44 -17.72
N GLN A 207 -42.45 7.12 -16.89
CA GLN A 207 -42.42 8.59 -16.85
C GLN A 207 -41.33 9.09 -17.81
N PRO A 208 -41.65 9.82 -18.89
CA PRO A 208 -40.62 10.36 -19.76
C PRO A 208 -39.72 11.32 -18.99
N ILE A 209 -38.42 11.25 -19.25
CA ILE A 209 -37.43 12.20 -18.75
C ILE A 209 -37.10 13.12 -19.92
N ASP A 210 -37.43 14.40 -19.78
CA ASP A 210 -37.01 15.42 -20.74
C ASP A 210 -35.50 15.63 -20.60
N SER A 211 -34.74 15.05 -21.52
CA SER A 211 -33.35 15.44 -21.73
C SER A 211 -33.39 16.83 -22.35
N GLY A 212 -33.08 17.87 -21.57
CA GLY A 212 -32.80 19.18 -22.14
C GLY A 212 -31.79 19.08 -23.29
N ARG A 213 -31.71 20.13 -24.13
CA ARG A 213 -30.82 20.20 -25.32
C ARG A 213 -29.48 19.48 -25.08
N ALA A 214 -29.13 18.59 -26.01
CA ALA A 214 -27.82 17.92 -26.07
C ALA A 214 -26.71 18.91 -25.70
N ILE A 215 -25.79 18.46 -24.85
CA ILE A 215 -24.70 19.32 -24.37
C ILE A 215 -23.76 19.58 -25.54
N ALA A 216 -23.95 20.70 -26.24
CA ALA A 216 -23.07 21.10 -27.32
C ALA A 216 -21.68 21.42 -26.76
N ILE A 217 -20.70 20.60 -27.13
CA ILE A 217 -19.31 20.83 -26.77
C ILE A 217 -18.80 21.99 -27.60
N ARG A 218 -18.37 23.06 -26.92
CA ARG A 218 -17.83 24.27 -27.55
C ARG A 218 -16.31 24.16 -27.60
N GLY A 219 -15.76 24.06 -28.80
CA GLY A 219 -14.32 24.06 -29.07
C GLY A 219 -13.96 23.17 -30.25
N GLU A 220 -12.84 23.43 -30.90
CA GLU A 220 -12.25 22.48 -31.85
C GLU A 220 -11.75 21.28 -31.06
N ILE A 221 -12.26 20.08 -31.36
CA ILE A 221 -11.64 18.83 -30.90
C ILE A 221 -10.32 18.75 -31.66
N GLY A 222 -9.22 19.08 -30.99
CA GLY A 222 -7.91 19.06 -31.63
C GLY A 222 -7.54 17.65 -32.08
N ASP A 223 -6.95 17.53 -33.28
CA ASP A 223 -6.45 16.26 -33.84
C ASP A 223 -5.22 15.69 -33.10
N SER A 224 -4.74 16.37 -32.04
CA SER A 224 -3.51 15.99 -31.37
C SER A 224 -3.72 14.75 -30.49
N THR A 225 -2.94 13.72 -30.80
CA THR A 225 -2.73 12.54 -29.95
C THR A 225 -1.73 12.79 -28.83
N ASP A 226 -1.16 13.98 -28.73
CA ASP A 226 -0.15 14.29 -27.72
C ASP A 226 -0.78 14.30 -26.34
N ILE A 227 -0.09 13.70 -25.38
CA ILE A 227 -0.48 13.83 -23.98
C ILE A 227 -0.19 15.28 -23.58
N PRO A 228 -1.21 16.11 -23.25
CA PRO A 228 -0.95 17.45 -22.77
C PRO A 228 -0.07 17.34 -21.52
N ALA A 229 1.01 18.15 -21.48
CA ALA A 229 1.84 18.23 -20.30
C ALA A 229 0.95 18.56 -19.10
N ALA A 230 1.11 17.84 -17.99
CA ALA A 230 0.35 18.13 -16.80
C ALA A 230 0.70 19.56 -16.33
N GLU A 231 -0.23 20.50 -16.52
CA GLU A 231 -0.10 21.84 -15.96
C GLU A 231 0.02 21.71 -14.44
N GLN A 232 1.18 22.09 -13.91
CA GLN A 232 1.38 22.14 -12.46
C GLN A 232 0.72 23.42 -11.96
N PRO A 233 -0.25 23.34 -11.04
CA PRO A 233 -0.84 24.54 -10.46
C PRO A 233 0.28 25.36 -9.82
N THR A 234 0.33 26.65 -10.13
CA THR A 234 1.38 27.57 -9.65
C THR A 234 1.17 28.01 -8.21
N ALA A 235 -0.04 27.82 -7.67
CA ALA A 235 -0.39 28.08 -6.27
C ALA A 235 -1.49 27.12 -5.81
N ILE A 236 -1.21 26.35 -4.75
CA ILE A 236 -2.15 25.39 -4.14
C ILE A 236 -2.27 25.72 -2.65
N ARG A 237 -3.49 26.03 -2.20
CA ARG A 237 -3.83 26.18 -0.79
C ARG A 237 -4.55 24.92 -0.28
N THR A 238 -3.99 24.25 0.72
CA THR A 238 -4.54 23.03 1.31
C THR A 238 -4.81 23.23 2.80
N VAL A 239 -6.09 23.26 3.20
CA VAL A 239 -6.50 23.30 4.62
C VAL A 239 -6.55 21.88 5.17
N LEU A 240 -5.83 21.63 6.27
CA LEU A 240 -5.70 20.30 6.85
C LEU A 240 -6.80 20.04 7.90
N THR A 241 -7.68 19.08 7.59
CA THR A 241 -8.65 18.53 8.57
C THR A 241 -7.99 17.58 9.57
N GLN A 242 -6.89 16.95 9.16
CA GLN A 242 -5.98 16.23 10.06
C GLN A 242 -4.63 16.94 10.06
N ARG A 243 -4.38 17.75 11.08
CA ARG A 243 -3.11 18.47 11.22
C ARG A 243 -1.93 17.49 11.35
N ARG A 244 -0.72 17.96 11.03
CA ARG A 244 0.53 17.20 11.19
C ARG A 244 1.53 17.99 12.02
N PRO A 245 2.27 17.36 12.93
CA PRO A 245 3.35 18.04 13.64
C PRO A 245 4.40 18.56 12.65
N LEU A 246 4.78 19.82 12.78
CA LEU A 246 5.96 20.38 12.14
C LEU A 246 7.21 19.78 12.83
N PRO A 247 8.25 19.38 12.08
CA PRO A 247 9.53 19.03 12.69
C PRO A 247 10.07 20.21 13.52
N ASP A 248 10.70 19.91 14.66
CA ASP A 248 11.27 20.96 15.51
C ASP A 248 12.27 21.79 14.70
N LEU A 249 12.01 23.09 14.60
CA LEU A 249 12.81 24.01 13.80
C LEU A 249 14.21 24.16 14.40
N ASP A 250 15.23 23.94 13.59
CA ASP A 250 16.64 24.18 13.93
C ASP A 250 17.04 25.59 13.47
N VAL A 251 16.44 26.62 14.09
CA VAL A 251 16.76 28.02 13.77
C VAL A 251 17.61 28.60 14.90
N SER A 252 18.79 29.11 14.56
CA SER A 252 19.77 29.70 15.48
C SER A 252 19.35 31.10 15.94
N ASN A 253 18.16 31.25 16.51
CA ASN A 253 17.71 32.53 17.04
C ASN A 253 16.89 32.39 18.33
N ASP A 254 17.54 32.66 19.46
CA ASP A 254 16.97 32.63 20.81
C ASP A 254 15.80 33.61 21.04
N LYS A 255 15.53 34.53 20.08
CA LYS A 255 14.41 35.48 20.16
C LYS A 255 13.10 34.93 19.58
N LEU A 256 13.12 33.77 18.92
CA LEU A 256 11.92 33.17 18.33
C LEU A 256 11.07 32.46 19.40
N LYS A 257 9.89 33.02 19.67
CA LYS A 257 8.88 32.40 20.53
C LYS A 257 8.13 31.32 19.77
N LEU A 258 8.57 30.07 19.94
CA LEU A 258 7.99 28.88 19.28
C LEU A 258 6.68 28.38 19.94
N ASP A 259 6.15 29.10 20.92
CA ASP A 259 4.88 28.83 21.62
C ASP A 259 3.69 29.59 21.01
N GLN A 260 3.93 30.49 20.05
CA GLN A 260 2.90 31.18 19.28
C GLN A 260 2.65 30.50 17.93
N PRO A 261 1.49 30.71 17.30
CA PRO A 261 1.28 30.37 15.91
C PRO A 261 2.41 30.88 15.00
N MET A 262 2.75 30.09 13.99
CA MET A 262 3.84 30.43 13.07
C MET A 262 3.36 30.41 11.62
N TYR A 263 3.90 31.32 10.82
CA TYR A 263 3.87 31.26 9.36
C TYR A 263 5.29 30.95 8.90
N VAL A 264 5.53 29.71 8.47
CA VAL A 264 6.86 29.25 8.05
C VAL A 264 6.93 29.26 6.52
N VAL A 265 7.92 29.95 5.96
CA VAL A 265 8.12 30.12 4.52
C VAL A 265 9.44 29.48 4.12
N LEU A 266 9.40 28.56 3.17
CA LEU A 266 10.56 27.98 2.50
C LEU A 266 10.82 28.74 1.19
N TRP A 267 12.04 29.19 1.01
CA TRP A 267 12.45 30.01 -0.14
C TRP A 267 13.88 29.73 -0.58
N ALA A 268 14.28 30.23 -1.74
CA ALA A 268 15.67 30.18 -2.19
C ALA A 268 16.07 31.49 -2.88
N SER A 269 17.35 31.85 -2.81
CA SER A 269 17.89 33.08 -3.38
C SER A 269 17.75 33.16 -4.91
N TRP A 270 17.73 32.01 -5.58
CA TRP A 270 17.55 31.89 -7.03
C TRP A 270 16.08 31.82 -7.47
N CYS A 271 15.14 31.72 -6.51
CA CYS A 271 13.71 31.61 -6.78
C CYS A 271 13.06 33.00 -6.89
N LYS A 272 12.85 33.48 -8.13
CA LYS A 272 12.22 34.79 -8.36
C LYS A 272 10.85 34.95 -7.69
N PRO A 273 9.89 33.99 -7.78
CA PRO A 273 8.60 34.14 -7.10
C PRO A 273 8.74 34.19 -5.57
N CYS A 274 9.78 33.56 -5.01
CA CYS A 274 10.05 33.61 -3.58
C CYS A 274 10.47 35.03 -3.14
N ILE A 275 11.33 35.69 -3.91
CA ILE A 275 11.77 37.07 -3.64
C ILE A 275 10.57 38.03 -3.69
N GLU A 276 9.67 37.84 -4.66
CA GLU A 276 8.44 38.62 -4.80
C GLU A 276 7.52 38.43 -3.58
N GLU A 277 7.27 37.18 -3.16
CA GLU A 277 6.47 36.88 -1.96
C GLU A 277 7.09 37.46 -0.69
N LEU A 278 8.40 37.33 -0.50
CA LEU A 278 9.10 37.84 0.67
C LEU A 278 9.05 39.37 0.77
N ASN A 279 9.11 40.08 -0.36
CA ASN A 279 8.97 41.53 -0.40
C ASN A 279 7.56 41.98 0.03
N GLU A 280 6.51 41.31 -0.47
CA GLU A 280 5.13 41.56 -0.04
C GLU A 280 4.92 41.24 1.45
N LEU A 281 5.51 40.13 1.91
CA LEU A 281 5.44 39.71 3.31
C LEU A 281 6.14 40.70 4.25
N SER A 282 7.29 41.25 3.84
CA SER A 282 8.01 42.28 4.61
C SER A 282 7.16 43.52 4.84
N ALA A 283 6.45 43.98 3.81
CA ALA A 283 5.52 45.12 3.91
C ALA A 283 4.35 44.88 4.88
N GLU A 284 3.90 43.63 5.02
CA GLU A 284 2.74 43.24 5.83
C GLU A 284 3.12 42.66 7.20
N TYR A 285 4.42 42.61 7.55
CA TYR A 285 4.94 41.93 8.74
C TYR A 285 4.26 42.37 10.05
N ASN A 286 3.97 43.66 10.21
CA ASN A 286 3.31 44.18 11.40
C ASN A 286 1.91 43.60 11.60
N ARG A 287 1.17 43.32 10.53
CA ARG A 287 -0.18 42.72 10.63
C ARG A 287 -0.13 41.27 11.11
N PHE A 288 0.90 40.51 10.74
CA PHE A 288 1.12 39.17 11.30
C PHE A 288 1.40 39.23 12.80
N LYS A 289 2.23 40.18 13.23
CA LYS A 289 2.52 40.41 14.64
C LYS A 289 1.26 40.80 15.43
N GLU A 290 0.41 41.67 14.88
CA GLU A 290 -0.89 42.04 15.46
C GLU A 290 -1.87 40.86 15.51
N ALA A 291 -1.84 39.99 14.50
CA ALA A 291 -2.60 38.74 14.46
C ALA A 291 -2.04 37.66 15.42
N GLY A 292 -0.90 37.91 16.07
CA GLY A 292 -0.25 36.97 16.98
C GLY A 292 0.41 35.79 16.27
N VAL A 293 0.91 35.99 15.05
CA VAL A 293 1.59 34.98 14.23
C VAL A 293 3.05 35.39 14.02
N ASN A 294 3.97 34.49 14.36
CA ASN A 294 5.39 34.67 14.10
C ASN A 294 5.72 34.22 12.67
N VAL A 295 6.24 35.15 11.86
CA VAL A 295 6.73 34.84 10.51
C VAL A 295 8.16 34.30 10.61
N ILE A 296 8.42 33.15 9.98
CA ILE A 296 9.73 32.49 9.95
C ILE A 296 10.08 32.23 8.48
N ALA A 297 11.17 32.80 7.98
CA ALA A 297 11.64 32.59 6.62
C ALA A 297 12.88 31.69 6.63
N LEU A 298 12.77 30.49 6.07
CA LEU A 298 13.86 29.51 5.99
C LEU A 298 14.31 29.37 4.54
N SER A 299 15.55 29.72 4.27
CA SER A 299 16.18 29.48 2.98
C SER A 299 16.53 27.99 2.83
N VAL A 300 16.39 27.46 1.62
CA VAL A 300 16.85 26.12 1.21
C VAL A 300 18.08 26.18 0.31
N ASP A 301 18.76 27.33 0.25
CA ASP A 301 20.03 27.47 -0.46
C ASP A 301 21.10 26.59 0.18
N ASP A 302 21.95 25.99 -0.65
CA ASP A 302 23.07 25.16 -0.17
C ASP A 302 24.10 25.99 0.60
N GLU A 303 24.28 27.26 0.20
CA GLU A 303 25.21 28.19 0.83
C GLU A 303 24.47 29.34 1.55
N ALA A 304 24.80 29.53 2.83
CA ALA A 304 24.17 30.56 3.65
C ALA A 304 24.47 32.00 3.16
N GLU A 305 25.57 32.21 2.43
CA GLU A 305 25.98 33.54 1.95
C GLU A 305 24.95 34.17 1.00
N ASP A 306 24.43 33.40 0.05
CA ASP A 306 23.44 33.87 -0.91
C ASP A 306 22.10 34.21 -0.25
N ALA A 307 21.68 33.34 0.67
CA ALA A 307 20.49 33.56 1.47
C ALA A 307 20.61 34.82 2.34
N ASN A 308 21.75 35.00 3.02
CA ASN A 308 22.05 36.18 3.83
C ASN A 308 22.06 37.47 3.00
N ARG A 309 22.62 37.43 1.80
CA ARG A 309 22.65 38.57 0.88
C ARG A 309 21.24 39.02 0.50
N VAL A 310 20.37 38.08 0.10
CA VAL A 310 18.98 38.40 -0.27
C VAL A 310 18.19 38.85 0.96
N ALA A 311 18.37 38.21 2.11
CA ALA A 311 17.69 38.60 3.36
C ALA A 311 18.04 40.04 3.79
N ALA A 312 19.31 40.43 3.67
CA ALA A 312 19.76 41.80 3.95
C ALA A 312 19.19 42.83 2.96
N GLN A 313 19.03 42.47 1.69
CA GLN A 313 18.45 43.36 0.66
C GLN A 313 16.96 43.62 0.88
N LEU A 314 16.22 42.62 1.38
CA LEU A 314 14.77 42.71 1.60
C LEU A 314 14.38 43.23 2.99
N ASP A 315 15.37 43.59 3.82
CA ASP A 315 15.20 43.97 5.22
C ASP A 315 14.33 42.96 5.98
N LEU A 316 14.62 41.66 5.78
CA LEU A 316 13.77 40.61 6.35
C LEU A 316 13.74 40.68 7.87
N PRO A 317 12.59 40.34 8.49
CA PRO A 317 12.47 40.31 9.94
C PRO A 317 13.51 39.40 10.59
N SER A 318 13.76 39.62 11.89
CA SER A 318 14.79 38.89 12.64
C SER A 318 14.66 37.35 12.63
N ALA A 319 13.51 36.79 12.24
CA ALA A 319 13.24 35.35 12.18
C ALA A 319 13.56 34.75 10.80
N PHE A 320 14.75 35.05 10.28
CA PHE A 320 15.31 34.45 9.08
C PHE A 320 16.37 33.40 9.46
N GLY A 321 16.47 32.32 8.68
CA GLY A 321 17.51 31.30 8.82
C GLY A 321 17.66 30.44 7.58
N VAL A 322 18.59 29.49 7.62
CA VAL A 322 18.79 28.45 6.60
C VAL A 322 18.28 27.13 7.16
N ALA A 323 17.43 26.43 6.42
CA ALA A 323 16.93 25.11 6.81
C ALA A 323 18.07 24.09 6.70
N SER A 324 18.40 23.41 7.78
CA SER A 324 19.39 22.33 7.73
C SER A 324 18.88 21.17 6.86
N GLN A 325 19.80 20.46 6.20
CA GLN A 325 19.45 19.30 5.37
C GLN A 325 18.64 18.25 6.17
N VAL A 326 19.04 17.98 7.41
CA VAL A 326 18.33 17.05 8.31
C VAL A 326 16.91 17.52 8.59
N TRP A 327 16.68 18.82 8.77
CA TRP A 327 15.35 19.37 8.94
C TRP A 327 14.51 19.23 7.67
N LEU A 328 15.08 19.51 6.50
CA LEU A 328 14.40 19.36 5.21
C LEU A 328 14.00 17.90 4.94
N GLU A 329 14.86 16.93 5.24
CA GLU A 329 14.56 15.50 5.12
C GLU A 329 13.37 15.10 6.02
N LYS A 330 13.36 15.56 7.27
CA LYS A 330 12.24 15.37 8.20
C LYS A 330 10.96 16.04 7.70
N PHE A 331 11.07 17.25 7.15
CA PHE A 331 9.91 17.98 6.63
C PHE A 331 9.33 17.29 5.39
N VAL A 332 10.17 16.79 4.48
CA VAL A 332 9.73 15.97 3.33
C VAL A 332 8.98 14.72 3.80
N ALA A 333 9.46 14.05 4.86
CA ALA A 333 8.75 12.92 5.46
C ALA A 333 7.35 13.31 5.95
N VAL A 334 7.22 14.48 6.59
CA VAL A 334 5.91 15.03 7.01
C VAL A 334 5.03 15.41 5.82
N ASP A 335 5.57 16.07 4.78
CA ASP A 335 4.81 16.43 3.56
C ASP A 335 4.24 15.19 2.86
N HIS A 336 5.02 14.11 2.80
CA HIS A 336 4.58 12.82 2.26
C HIS A 336 3.45 12.16 3.08
N GLU A 337 3.33 12.48 4.36
CA GLU A 337 2.19 12.06 5.20
C GLU A 337 0.96 12.97 5.07
N ILE A 338 1.13 14.16 4.49
CA ILE A 338 0.03 15.07 4.13
C ILE A 338 -0.51 14.72 2.74
N PHE A 339 0.39 14.48 1.77
CA PHE A 339 0.03 14.30 0.37
C PHE A 339 0.42 12.91 -0.15
N TYR A 340 -0.58 12.15 -0.60
CA TYR A 340 -0.36 10.81 -1.15
C TYR A 340 0.52 10.80 -2.42
N ARG A 341 0.39 11.81 -3.30
CA ARG A 341 1.30 11.97 -4.43
C ARG A 341 2.53 12.74 -3.96
N LYS A 342 3.67 12.04 -3.94
CA LYS A 342 4.98 12.59 -3.63
C LYS A 342 5.45 13.40 -4.82
N ARG A 343 5.51 14.72 -4.65
CA ARG A 343 6.06 15.65 -5.65
C ARG A 343 7.25 16.36 -5.01
N PRO A 344 8.26 16.77 -5.79
CA PRO A 344 9.29 17.67 -5.31
C PRO A 344 8.66 18.88 -4.61
N LEU A 345 9.26 19.33 -3.51
CA LEU A 345 8.77 20.51 -2.80
C LEU A 345 8.89 21.74 -3.73
N PRO A 346 7.77 22.39 -4.09
CA PRO A 346 7.84 23.58 -4.92
C PRO A 346 8.37 24.76 -4.10
N LEU A 347 8.94 25.75 -4.77
CA LEU A 347 9.30 27.02 -4.15
C LEU A 347 8.59 28.18 -4.87
N PRO A 348 8.05 29.18 -4.13
CA PRO A 348 7.96 29.21 -2.67
C PRO A 348 7.00 28.14 -2.14
N MET A 349 7.20 27.74 -0.89
CA MET A 349 6.26 26.91 -0.16
C MET A 349 6.15 27.44 1.25
N SER A 350 4.94 27.50 1.78
CA SER A 350 4.74 27.99 3.13
C SER A 350 3.67 27.22 3.87
N MET A 351 3.62 27.41 5.18
CA MET A 351 2.69 26.71 6.04
C MET A 351 2.28 27.55 7.23
N LEU A 352 1.00 27.49 7.56
CA LEU A 352 0.45 28.08 8.77
C LEU A 352 0.37 27.01 9.85
N VAL A 353 0.95 27.30 11.01
CA VAL A 353 1.20 26.35 12.09
C VAL A 353 0.57 26.88 13.38
N ASP A 354 -0.12 26.01 14.12
CA ASP A 354 -0.72 26.38 15.40
C ASP A 354 0.31 26.47 16.55
N SER A 355 -0.12 26.95 17.72
CA SER A 355 0.71 27.07 18.92
C SER A 355 1.17 25.73 19.51
N GLN A 356 0.62 24.61 19.04
CA GLN A 356 1.04 23.25 19.39
C GLN A 356 1.98 22.66 18.34
N LYS A 357 2.50 23.51 17.43
CA LYS A 357 3.37 23.14 16.32
C LYS A 357 2.74 22.17 15.32
N ASN A 358 1.42 22.18 15.15
CA ASN A 358 0.77 21.40 14.09
C ASN A 358 0.44 22.29 12.88
N ILE A 359 0.84 21.83 11.71
CA ILE A 359 0.53 22.42 10.41
C ILE A 359 -0.99 22.37 10.20
N ALA A 360 -1.59 23.53 9.98
CA ALA A 360 -3.02 23.72 9.75
C ALA A 360 -3.33 24.00 8.27
N VAL A 361 -2.46 24.73 7.58
CA VAL A 361 -2.61 25.05 6.15
C VAL A 361 -1.25 24.91 5.48
N VAL A 362 -1.23 24.34 4.28
CA VAL A 362 -0.05 24.27 3.42
C VAL A 362 -0.31 25.05 2.14
N TYR A 363 0.64 25.90 1.77
CA TYR A 363 0.65 26.65 0.52
C TYR A 363 1.83 26.15 -0.32
N LYS A 364 1.54 25.61 -1.50
CA LYS A 364 2.54 25.17 -2.48
C LYS A 364 2.52 26.14 -3.65
N GLY A 365 3.56 26.97 -3.79
CA GLY A 365 3.58 28.13 -4.68
C GLY A 365 3.23 29.44 -3.97
N GLN A 366 3.23 30.54 -4.72
CA GLN A 366 3.10 31.90 -4.19
C GLN A 366 1.73 32.11 -3.52
N VAL A 367 1.72 32.77 -2.35
CA VAL A 367 0.49 33.13 -1.63
C VAL A 367 0.52 34.58 -1.17
N ALA A 368 -0.60 35.30 -1.39
CA ALA A 368 -0.73 36.67 -0.92
C ALA A 368 -0.81 36.73 0.63
N PRO A 369 -0.09 37.67 1.29
CA PRO A 369 -0.16 37.84 2.75
C PRO A 369 -1.57 37.97 3.31
N SER A 370 -2.48 38.62 2.57
CA SER A 370 -3.89 38.79 2.94
C SER A 370 -4.64 37.46 3.06
N GLN A 371 -4.33 36.48 2.21
CA GLN A 371 -4.92 35.15 2.28
C GLN A 371 -4.43 34.40 3.52
N VAL A 372 -3.13 34.49 3.84
CA VAL A 372 -2.57 33.85 5.04
C VAL A 372 -3.17 34.46 6.30
N LEU A 373 -3.29 35.80 6.36
CA LEU A 373 -3.93 36.50 7.47
C LEU A 373 -5.40 36.09 7.65
N ALA A 374 -6.14 35.88 6.56
CA ALA A 374 -7.50 35.34 6.63
C ALA A 374 -7.53 33.91 7.21
N ASP A 375 -6.54 33.09 6.87
CA ASP A 375 -6.45 31.71 7.32
C ASP A 375 -6.05 31.56 8.80
N VAL A 376 -5.54 32.62 9.44
CA VAL A 376 -5.22 32.63 10.88
C VAL A 376 -6.44 32.26 11.73
N SER A 377 -7.66 32.62 11.30
CA SER A 377 -8.88 32.22 12.02
C SER A 377 -9.07 30.70 12.06
N LEU A 378 -8.55 29.95 11.09
CA LEU A 378 -8.65 28.48 11.02
C LEU A 378 -7.89 27.79 12.15
N LEU A 379 -6.89 28.44 12.74
CA LEU A 379 -6.13 27.88 13.85
C LEU A 379 -7.00 27.57 15.07
N ARG A 380 -8.05 28.38 15.28
CA ARG A 380 -9.00 28.28 16.40
C ARG A 380 -10.43 27.90 15.96
N ALA A 381 -10.64 27.65 14.67
CA ALA A 381 -11.95 27.33 14.12
C ALA A 381 -12.44 25.95 14.54
N SER A 382 -13.76 25.75 14.51
CA SER A 382 -14.35 24.43 14.76
C SER A 382 -14.02 23.46 13.62
N LEU A 383 -14.04 22.14 13.87
CA LEU A 383 -13.83 21.14 12.82
C LEU A 383 -14.79 21.32 11.64
N LYS A 384 -16.03 21.72 11.91
CA LYS A 384 -17.05 22.00 10.89
C LYS A 384 -16.60 23.12 9.95
N ASP A 385 -16.08 24.20 10.51
CA ASP A 385 -15.63 25.37 9.73
C ASP A 385 -14.36 25.05 8.95
N VAL A 386 -13.42 24.31 9.55
CA VAL A 386 -12.22 23.81 8.86
C VAL A 386 -12.61 22.91 7.68
N MET A 387 -13.57 22.00 7.86
CA MET A 387 -14.04 21.12 6.78
C MET A 387 -14.73 21.90 5.65
N ALA A 388 -15.53 22.91 5.99
CA ALA A 388 -16.16 23.79 4.98
C ALA A 388 -15.12 24.54 4.14
N GLN A 389 -13.93 24.79 4.69
CA GLN A 389 -12.82 25.46 4.01
C GLN A 389 -11.88 24.49 3.28
N ALA A 390 -11.83 23.23 3.70
CA ALA A 390 -10.97 22.19 3.11
C ALA A 390 -11.61 21.48 1.91
N SER A 391 -12.95 21.39 1.86
CA SER A 391 -13.68 20.78 0.75
C SER A 391 -14.17 21.86 -0.22
N PRO A 392 -13.87 21.75 -1.54
CA PRO A 392 -14.46 22.64 -2.54
C PRO A 392 -15.93 22.29 -2.83
N PHE A 393 -16.45 21.20 -2.26
CA PHE A 393 -17.82 20.73 -2.47
C PHE A 393 -18.66 20.89 -1.20
N PRO A 394 -19.94 21.30 -1.31
CA PRO A 394 -20.87 21.29 -0.19
C PRO A 394 -21.11 19.85 0.28
N GLY A 395 -21.27 19.66 1.59
CA GLY A 395 -21.50 18.32 2.13
C GLY A 395 -21.89 18.32 3.60
N GLN A 396 -22.30 17.13 4.07
CA GLN A 396 -22.58 16.88 5.48
C GLN A 396 -21.50 15.99 6.07
N GLN A 397 -21.05 16.35 7.27
CA GLN A 397 -20.09 15.56 8.01
C GLN A 397 -20.75 14.31 8.58
N ILE A 398 -20.25 13.14 8.17
CA ILE A 398 -20.72 11.83 8.68
C ILE A 398 -19.81 11.25 9.77
N ALA A 399 -18.64 11.86 10.02
CA ALA A 399 -17.74 11.48 11.10
C ALA A 399 -16.84 12.65 11.55
N SER A 400 -16.50 12.71 12.83
CA SER A 400 -15.65 13.74 13.44
C SER A 400 -14.24 13.21 13.71
N TRP A 401 -13.24 13.77 13.03
CA TRP A 401 -11.83 13.43 13.25
C TRP A 401 -10.98 14.70 13.24
N PHE A 402 -10.42 15.06 14.40
CA PHE A 402 -9.34 16.04 14.51
C PHE A 402 -8.20 15.40 15.32
N SER A 403 -7.61 14.32 14.78
CA SER A 403 -6.42 13.73 15.41
C SER A 403 -5.20 14.18 14.63
N PRO A 404 -4.20 14.78 15.30
CA PRO A 404 -2.87 14.89 14.74
C PRO A 404 -2.40 13.50 14.28
N GLY A 405 -1.90 13.38 13.06
CA GLY A 405 -1.44 12.10 12.50
C GLY A 405 -0.10 11.63 13.07
N ARG A 406 0.11 11.69 14.39
CA ARG A 406 1.43 11.56 15.03
C ARG A 406 2.03 10.17 14.86
N VAL A 407 1.23 9.11 14.94
CA VAL A 407 1.73 7.74 14.76
C VAL A 407 2.35 7.56 13.38
N ASN A 408 1.72 8.11 12.35
CA ASN A 408 2.25 8.02 10.99
C ASN A 408 3.52 8.87 10.81
N VAL A 409 3.55 10.08 11.38
CA VAL A 409 4.78 10.89 11.36
C VAL A 409 5.92 10.22 12.13
N ALA A 410 5.62 9.62 13.29
CA ALA A 410 6.59 8.84 14.04
C ALA A 410 7.11 7.63 13.25
N ARG A 411 6.23 6.98 12.47
CA ARG A 411 6.62 5.90 11.55
C ARG A 411 7.59 6.41 10.50
N ALA A 412 7.27 7.53 9.85
CA ALA A 412 8.14 8.12 8.83
C ALA A 412 9.51 8.53 9.41
N TYR A 413 9.54 9.07 10.63
CA TYR A 413 10.80 9.36 11.33
C TYR A 413 11.59 8.11 11.68
N PHE A 414 10.94 7.04 12.15
CA PHE A 414 11.58 5.76 12.43
C PHE A 414 12.19 5.15 11.17
N GLU A 415 11.46 5.15 10.06
CA GLU A 415 11.94 4.67 8.75
C GLU A 415 13.10 5.52 8.19
N GLY A 416 13.10 6.82 8.50
CA GLY A 416 14.22 7.74 8.19
C GLY A 416 15.39 7.68 9.17
N GLY A 417 15.35 6.83 10.20
CA GLY A 417 16.42 6.70 11.21
C GLY A 417 16.42 7.79 12.30
N TYR A 418 15.41 8.65 12.36
CA TYR A 418 15.26 9.70 13.38
C TYR A 418 14.51 9.19 14.61
N PHE A 419 15.10 8.23 15.33
CA PHE A 419 14.47 7.54 16.46
C PHE A 419 13.97 8.48 17.56
N ASP A 420 14.71 9.53 17.90
CA ASP A 420 14.33 10.45 18.97
C ASP A 420 13.12 11.31 18.59
N ASP A 421 13.03 11.77 17.33
CA ASP A 421 11.86 12.47 16.81
C ASP A 421 10.63 11.55 16.80
N ALA A 422 10.80 10.30 16.39
CA ALA A 422 9.74 9.30 16.43
C ALA A 422 9.22 9.08 17.87
N LYS A 423 10.12 8.87 18.84
CA LYS A 423 9.77 8.71 20.26
C LYS A 423 9.05 9.93 20.82
N ARG A 424 9.49 11.15 20.47
CA ARG A 424 8.80 12.40 20.89
C ARG A 424 7.37 12.45 20.38
N GLU A 425 7.14 12.13 19.11
CA GLU A 425 5.78 12.14 18.55
C GLU A 425 4.89 11.05 19.14
N LEU A 426 5.44 9.86 19.42
CA LEU A 426 4.71 8.82 20.14
C LEU A 426 4.36 9.21 21.57
N GLN A 427 5.27 9.85 22.30
CA GLN A 427 4.98 10.32 23.65
C GLN A 427 3.85 11.36 23.66
N ARG A 428 3.85 12.27 22.68
CA ARG A 428 2.76 13.25 22.48
C ARG A 428 1.44 12.54 22.15
N GLU A 429 1.46 11.53 21.29
CA GLU A 429 0.25 10.74 20.97
C GLU A 429 -0.28 10.01 22.20
N LEU A 430 0.57 9.26 22.92
CA LEU A 430 0.18 8.46 24.08
C LEU A 430 -0.36 9.29 25.24
N SER A 431 0.09 10.54 25.37
CA SER A 431 -0.40 11.47 26.40
C SER A 431 -1.71 12.18 26.02
N ALA A 432 -2.01 12.32 24.74
CA ALA A 432 -3.18 13.08 24.26
C ALA A 432 -4.36 12.20 23.80
N THR A 433 -4.09 11.00 23.29
CA THR A 433 -5.07 10.20 22.58
C THR A 433 -6.01 9.43 23.52
N THR A 434 -7.32 9.56 23.30
CA THR A 434 -8.34 8.70 23.93
C THR A 434 -8.81 7.58 23.01
N ASP A 435 -8.32 7.55 21.76
CA ASP A 435 -8.65 6.54 20.77
C ASP A 435 -7.84 5.26 21.05
N LYS A 436 -8.53 4.19 21.46
CA LYS A 436 -7.91 2.89 21.76
C LYS A 436 -7.11 2.34 20.57
N THR A 437 -7.57 2.54 19.35
CA THR A 437 -6.89 2.07 18.14
C THR A 437 -5.59 2.84 17.92
N GLN A 438 -5.59 4.17 18.05
CA GLN A 438 -4.36 4.96 17.93
C GLN A 438 -3.39 4.66 19.08
N HIS A 439 -3.90 4.52 20.29
CA HIS A 439 -3.09 4.16 21.46
C HIS A 439 -2.36 2.81 21.26
N ILE A 440 -3.05 1.78 20.75
CA ILE A 440 -2.45 0.48 20.43
C ILE A 440 -1.38 0.63 19.33
N LYS A 441 -1.67 1.39 18.26
CA LYS A 441 -0.70 1.61 17.18
C LYS A 441 0.56 2.33 17.68
N ALA A 442 0.40 3.34 18.54
CA ALA A 442 1.50 4.10 19.12
C ALA A 442 2.39 3.22 20.01
N LEU A 443 1.80 2.40 20.90
CA LEU A 443 2.56 1.47 21.74
C LEU A 443 3.29 0.40 20.91
N ARG A 444 2.67 -0.11 19.85
CA ARG A 444 3.31 -1.08 18.96
C ARG A 444 4.54 -0.50 18.29
N LEU A 445 4.42 0.71 17.72
CA LEU A 445 5.55 1.40 17.12
C LEU A 445 6.63 1.74 18.15
N ALA A 446 6.27 2.09 19.39
CA ALA A 446 7.23 2.30 20.47
C ALA A 446 8.04 1.02 20.77
N GLY A 447 7.38 -0.14 20.81
CA GLY A 447 8.04 -1.43 20.98
C GLY A 447 8.96 -1.81 19.81
N GLU A 448 8.55 -1.50 18.57
CA GLU A 448 9.37 -1.70 17.36
C GLU A 448 10.63 -0.81 17.38
N ILE A 449 10.49 0.48 17.72
CA ILE A 449 11.62 1.40 17.86
C ILE A 449 12.58 0.90 18.94
N ALA A 450 12.07 0.54 20.12
CA ALA A 450 12.90 0.03 21.20
C ALA A 450 13.62 -1.27 20.80
N SER A 451 12.98 -2.14 20.02
CA SER A 451 13.63 -3.34 19.47
C SER A 451 14.78 -2.99 18.53
N ALA A 452 14.58 -2.01 17.63
CA ALA A 452 15.61 -1.57 16.68
C ALA A 452 16.80 -0.91 17.39
N GLU A 453 16.56 -0.19 18.47
CA GLU A 453 17.60 0.40 19.33
C GLU A 453 18.25 -0.64 20.29
N ASN A 454 17.85 -1.91 20.25
CA ASN A 454 18.24 -2.95 21.20
C ASN A 454 17.98 -2.57 22.68
N ASN A 455 16.95 -1.74 22.92
CA ASN A 455 16.55 -1.28 24.24
C ASN A 455 15.45 -2.19 24.82
N ALA A 456 15.89 -3.31 25.42
CA ALA A 456 14.99 -4.30 26.00
C ALA A 456 14.06 -3.73 27.08
N ARG A 457 14.51 -2.72 27.85
CA ARG A 457 13.71 -2.12 28.92
C ARG A 457 12.45 -1.45 28.37
N ASP A 458 12.62 -0.61 27.34
CA ASP A 458 11.51 0.14 26.75
C ASP A 458 10.61 -0.77 25.92
N GLN A 459 11.18 -1.79 25.27
CA GLN A 459 10.41 -2.83 24.58
C GLN A 459 9.51 -3.62 25.55
N ILE A 460 10.03 -4.01 26.72
CA ILE A 460 9.24 -4.66 27.77
C ILE A 460 8.12 -3.74 28.27
N ALA A 461 8.42 -2.45 28.47
CA ALA A 461 7.42 -1.48 28.92
C ALA A 461 6.27 -1.34 27.91
N ALA A 462 6.59 -1.22 26.62
CA ALA A 462 5.60 -1.18 25.54
C ALA A 462 4.78 -2.47 25.46
N ASN A 463 5.42 -3.64 25.56
CA ASN A 463 4.74 -4.94 25.54
C ASN A 463 3.77 -5.10 26.71
N ARG A 464 4.16 -4.69 27.93
CA ARG A 464 3.27 -4.72 29.10
C ARG A 464 2.07 -3.80 28.93
N ALA A 465 2.30 -2.58 28.46
CA ALA A 465 1.21 -1.64 28.19
C ALA A 465 0.23 -2.23 27.15
N LEU A 466 0.73 -2.82 26.07
CA LEU A 466 -0.11 -3.50 25.07
C LEU A 466 -0.86 -4.70 25.66
N GLN A 467 -0.24 -5.50 26.53
CA GLN A 467 -0.90 -6.63 27.17
C GLN A 467 -2.10 -6.20 28.05
N THR A 468 -2.07 -5.01 28.65
CA THR A 468 -3.25 -4.49 29.38
C THR A 468 -4.45 -4.24 28.45
N LEU A 469 -4.18 -3.87 27.19
CA LEU A 469 -5.20 -3.57 26.17
C LEU A 469 -5.58 -4.80 25.35
N GLN A 470 -4.66 -5.76 25.22
CA GLN A 470 -4.74 -6.98 24.41
C GLN A 470 -4.27 -8.21 25.22
N PRO A 471 -4.95 -8.59 26.32
CA PRO A 471 -4.48 -9.64 27.23
C PRO A 471 -4.45 -11.05 26.60
N ALA A 472 -5.14 -11.25 25.48
CA ALA A 472 -5.16 -12.49 24.71
C ALA A 472 -3.99 -12.63 23.71
N ASP A 473 -3.17 -11.59 23.54
CA ASP A 473 -2.03 -11.61 22.64
C ASP A 473 -0.87 -12.43 23.24
N VAL A 474 -0.70 -13.64 22.73
CA VAL A 474 0.34 -14.58 23.15
C VAL A 474 1.72 -14.14 22.71
N GLN A 475 1.83 -13.46 21.56
CA GLN A 475 3.11 -13.04 21.00
C GLN A 475 3.79 -12.02 21.91
N LEU A 476 3.04 -11.05 22.42
CA LEU A 476 3.57 -10.04 23.35
C LEU A 476 4.09 -10.66 24.65
N LYS A 477 3.39 -11.67 25.18
CA LYS A 477 3.81 -12.40 26.38
C LYS A 477 5.10 -13.18 26.14
N LEU A 478 5.21 -13.86 25.01
CA LEU A 478 6.40 -14.63 24.63
C LEU A 478 7.61 -13.72 24.45
N GLN A 479 7.45 -12.59 23.75
CA GLN A 479 8.50 -11.59 23.59
C GLN A 479 8.99 -11.04 24.94
N GLU A 480 8.09 -10.72 25.87
CA GLU A 480 8.48 -10.29 27.22
C GLU A 480 9.25 -11.38 27.98
N ILE A 481 8.77 -12.62 27.93
CA ILE A 481 9.49 -13.75 28.57
C ILE A 481 10.90 -13.86 28.01
N GLU A 482 11.06 -13.78 26.69
CA GLU A 482 12.37 -13.85 26.05
C GLU A 482 13.30 -12.70 26.49
N LEU A 483 12.82 -11.46 26.43
CA LEU A 483 13.60 -10.26 26.79
C LEU A 483 13.99 -10.23 28.27
N THR A 484 13.22 -10.87 29.15
CA THR A 484 13.51 -10.96 30.59
C THR A 484 14.39 -12.17 30.95
N SER A 485 14.65 -13.08 30.00
CA SER A 485 15.35 -14.36 30.23
C SER A 485 16.80 -14.32 29.73
N THR A 486 17.53 -13.28 30.11
CA THR A 486 18.91 -13.02 29.61
C THR A 486 19.99 -13.83 30.34
N THR A 487 19.74 -14.27 31.57
CA THR A 487 20.64 -15.12 32.36
C THR A 487 20.18 -16.58 32.36
N ASP A 488 21.09 -17.52 32.59
CA ASP A 488 20.72 -18.95 32.66
C ASP A 488 19.73 -19.25 33.79
N GLU A 489 19.83 -18.52 34.90
CA GLU A 489 18.86 -18.60 36.00
C GLU A 489 17.48 -18.10 35.55
N ALA A 490 17.43 -16.95 34.87
CA ALA A 490 16.18 -16.40 34.35
C ALA A 490 15.54 -17.31 33.29
N ARG A 491 16.36 -17.93 32.41
CA ARG A 491 15.89 -18.95 31.46
C ARG A 491 15.27 -20.15 32.16
N ARG A 492 15.87 -20.65 33.24
CA ARG A 492 15.28 -21.74 34.04
C ARG A 492 13.96 -21.32 34.68
N SER A 493 13.88 -20.10 35.21
CA SER A 493 12.65 -19.55 35.80
C SER A 493 11.54 -19.32 34.75
N ALA A 494 11.91 -18.99 33.51
CA ALA A 494 10.98 -18.77 32.40
C ALA A 494 10.15 -20.00 32.04
N ALA A 495 10.67 -21.22 32.29
CA ALA A 495 9.97 -22.47 31.99
C ALA A 495 8.57 -22.51 32.62
N GLY A 496 8.43 -22.12 33.89
CA GLY A 496 7.12 -22.12 34.56
C GLY A 496 6.12 -21.14 33.95
N LYS A 497 6.59 -19.98 33.48
CA LYS A 497 5.74 -18.98 32.79
C LYS A 497 5.30 -19.50 31.42
N LEU A 498 6.22 -20.12 30.67
CA LEU A 498 5.92 -20.74 29.38
C LEU A 498 4.97 -21.93 29.52
N ASP A 499 5.12 -22.74 30.56
CA ASP A 499 4.23 -23.89 30.83
C ASP A 499 2.81 -23.42 31.15
N SER A 500 2.66 -22.36 31.96
CA SER A 500 1.35 -21.75 32.22
C SER A 500 0.72 -21.19 30.94
N LEU A 501 1.52 -20.53 30.09
CA LEU A 501 1.06 -20.02 28.80
C LEU A 501 0.66 -21.17 27.85
N SER A 502 1.44 -22.25 27.83
CA SER A 502 1.17 -23.47 27.06
C SER A 502 -0.21 -24.07 27.38
N GLN A 503 -0.61 -24.07 28.65
CA GLN A 503 -1.92 -24.57 29.09
C GLN A 503 -3.08 -23.68 28.63
N SER A 504 -2.83 -22.38 28.40
CA SER A 504 -3.86 -21.44 27.94
C SER A 504 -4.09 -21.45 26.43
N ILE A 505 -3.18 -22.05 25.65
CA ILE A 505 -3.26 -22.14 24.19
C ILE A 505 -3.95 -23.47 23.84
N ALA A 506 -5.03 -23.40 23.05
CA ALA A 506 -5.74 -24.60 22.61
C ALA A 506 -4.92 -25.37 21.55
N ASP A 507 -5.09 -26.70 21.50
CA ASP A 507 -4.34 -27.54 20.56
C ASP A 507 -4.61 -27.19 19.08
N SER A 508 -5.81 -26.64 18.79
CA SER A 508 -6.18 -26.14 17.46
C SER A 508 -5.47 -24.85 17.05
N GLU A 509 -4.85 -24.13 17.97
CA GLU A 509 -4.15 -22.86 17.72
C GLU A 509 -2.69 -23.09 17.31
N ALA A 510 -2.51 -23.75 16.17
CA ALA A 510 -1.23 -24.26 15.71
C ALA A 510 -0.12 -23.19 15.62
N ASP A 511 -0.41 -22.00 15.09
CA ASP A 511 0.57 -20.91 14.97
C ASP A 511 1.07 -20.40 16.33
N LYS A 512 0.18 -20.33 17.33
CA LYS A 512 0.56 -19.92 18.69
C LYS A 512 1.44 -20.97 19.36
N LEU A 513 1.16 -22.26 19.13
CA LEU A 513 2.00 -23.36 19.61
C LEU A 513 3.37 -23.39 18.94
N VAL A 514 3.46 -23.03 17.65
CA VAL A 514 4.74 -22.86 16.95
C VAL A 514 5.56 -21.74 17.58
N LEU A 515 4.97 -20.57 17.79
CA LEU A 515 5.65 -19.43 18.40
C LEU A 515 6.12 -19.74 19.84
N LEU A 516 5.27 -20.44 20.62
CA LEU A 516 5.63 -20.93 21.94
C LEU A 516 6.82 -21.90 21.87
N ALA A 517 6.79 -22.87 20.95
CA ALA A 517 7.86 -23.85 20.78
C ALA A 517 9.19 -23.21 20.36
N GLN A 518 9.17 -22.24 19.45
CA GLN A 518 10.34 -21.45 19.07
C GLN A 518 10.91 -20.69 20.27
N THR A 519 10.05 -20.17 21.15
CA THR A 519 10.47 -19.49 22.38
C THR A 519 11.09 -20.46 23.38
N TYR A 520 10.49 -21.65 23.61
CA TYR A 520 11.11 -22.71 24.40
C TYR A 520 12.49 -23.09 23.84
N GLY A 521 12.62 -23.25 22.53
CA GLY A 521 13.87 -23.57 21.85
C GLY A 521 14.97 -22.52 22.09
N ARG A 522 14.64 -21.23 21.92
CA ARG A 522 15.58 -20.11 22.17
C ARG A 522 16.04 -20.03 23.62
N LEU A 523 15.21 -20.45 24.57
CA LEU A 523 15.56 -20.49 26.00
C LEU A 523 16.18 -21.82 26.46
N GLY A 524 16.42 -22.77 25.54
CA GLY A 524 17.07 -24.06 25.84
C GLY A 524 16.14 -25.17 26.37
N HIS A 525 14.83 -24.97 26.33
CA HIS A 525 13.81 -25.91 26.82
C HIS A 525 13.29 -26.82 25.69
N THR A 526 14.20 -27.49 25.00
CA THR A 526 13.88 -28.25 23.79
C THR A 526 12.85 -29.37 23.98
N PRO A 527 12.80 -30.11 25.11
CA PRO A 527 11.75 -31.10 25.34
C PRO A 527 10.33 -30.50 25.32
N GLN A 528 10.14 -29.32 25.92
CA GLN A 528 8.86 -28.60 25.95
C GLN A 528 8.50 -28.02 24.58
N ALA A 529 9.52 -27.59 23.81
CA ALA A 529 9.33 -27.18 22.41
C ALA A 529 8.75 -28.33 21.58
N ILE A 530 9.36 -29.52 21.64
CA ILE A 530 8.89 -30.72 20.94
C ILE A 530 7.46 -31.07 21.35
N LYS A 531 7.16 -31.10 22.66
CA LYS A 531 5.82 -31.40 23.17
C LYS A 531 4.75 -30.43 22.65
N SER A 532 5.07 -29.14 22.57
CA SER A 532 4.15 -28.11 22.06
C SER A 532 3.84 -28.30 20.57
N LEU A 533 4.85 -28.71 19.80
CA LEU A 533 4.72 -28.99 18.37
C LEU A 533 3.96 -30.29 18.10
N GLU A 534 4.16 -31.32 18.93
CA GLU A 534 3.39 -32.57 18.88
C GLU A 534 1.90 -32.32 19.16
N ARG A 535 1.57 -31.48 20.16
CA ARG A 535 0.17 -31.05 20.39
C ARG A 535 -0.44 -30.43 19.14
N SER A 536 0.29 -29.50 18.52
CA SER A 536 -0.16 -28.83 17.29
C SER A 536 -0.37 -29.81 16.13
N ILE A 537 0.56 -30.74 15.91
CA ILE A 537 0.49 -31.73 14.81
C ILE A 537 -0.62 -32.75 15.06
N ASN A 538 -0.89 -33.11 16.33
CA ASN A 538 -1.99 -34.02 16.64
C ASN A 538 -3.36 -33.41 16.33
N ALA A 539 -3.53 -32.11 16.59
CA ALA A 539 -4.77 -31.40 16.28
C ALA A 539 -4.91 -31.06 14.79
N ASN A 540 -3.81 -30.65 14.15
CA ASN A 540 -3.75 -30.39 12.72
C ASN A 540 -2.54 -31.10 12.11
N PRO A 541 -2.72 -32.34 11.63
CA PRO A 541 -1.64 -33.10 11.02
C PRO A 541 -0.99 -32.30 9.90
N ASN A 542 -1.75 -31.65 9.02
CA ASN A 542 -1.23 -31.01 7.82
C ASN A 542 -0.60 -29.61 8.06
N HIS A 543 -0.39 -29.20 9.31
CA HIS A 543 0.25 -27.93 9.61
C HIS A 543 1.76 -27.95 9.32
N VAL A 544 2.14 -27.47 8.14
CA VAL A 544 3.55 -27.43 7.67
C VAL A 544 4.48 -26.68 8.63
N PRO A 545 4.14 -25.47 9.15
CA PRO A 545 5.02 -24.76 10.08
C PRO A 545 5.35 -25.54 11.37
N SER A 546 4.38 -26.31 11.89
CA SER A 546 4.60 -27.16 13.08
C SER A 546 5.52 -28.33 12.78
N ARG A 547 5.34 -29.00 11.64
CA ARG A 547 6.23 -30.10 11.23
C ARG A 547 7.65 -29.62 10.97
N MET A 548 7.80 -28.47 10.32
CA MET A 548 9.11 -27.86 10.07
C MET A 548 9.80 -27.50 11.38
N SER A 549 9.10 -26.81 12.29
CA SER A 549 9.64 -26.46 13.61
C SER A 549 9.99 -27.69 14.45
N LEU A 550 9.23 -28.80 14.30
CA LEU A 550 9.53 -30.06 14.99
C LEU A 550 10.81 -30.70 14.46
N ALA A 551 10.99 -30.71 13.14
CA ALA A 551 12.20 -31.22 12.51
C ALA A 551 13.45 -30.46 12.99
N ILE A 552 13.37 -29.12 13.05
CA ILE A 552 14.44 -28.26 13.58
C ILE A 552 14.71 -28.56 15.06
N ALA A 553 13.67 -28.64 15.90
CA ALA A 553 13.82 -28.93 17.32
C ALA A 553 14.45 -30.31 17.59
N LEU A 554 14.08 -31.33 16.81
CA LEU A 554 14.69 -32.67 16.86
C LEU A 554 16.15 -32.64 16.43
N GLN A 555 16.48 -31.90 15.37
CA GLN A 555 17.86 -31.71 14.89
C GLN A 555 18.73 -31.05 15.97
N LEU A 556 18.29 -29.95 16.55
CA LEU A 556 19.00 -29.24 17.62
C LEU A 556 19.15 -30.09 18.89
N SER A 557 18.25 -31.05 19.11
CA SER A 557 18.34 -32.03 20.22
C SER A 557 19.29 -33.20 19.94
N GLY A 558 19.94 -33.24 18.77
CA GLY A 558 20.78 -34.38 18.35
C GLY A 558 20.00 -35.64 17.95
N LYS A 559 18.67 -35.59 17.86
CA LYS A 559 17.82 -36.72 17.43
C LYS A 559 17.75 -36.78 15.91
N LEU A 560 18.91 -36.97 15.27
CA LEU A 560 19.10 -36.80 13.82
C LEU A 560 18.18 -37.71 12.99
N ALA A 561 18.04 -38.99 13.35
CA ALA A 561 17.16 -39.92 12.63
C ALA A 561 15.69 -39.47 12.66
N ALA A 562 15.22 -38.94 13.79
CA ALA A 562 13.87 -38.42 13.93
C ALA A 562 13.68 -37.10 13.15
N ALA A 563 14.71 -36.24 13.13
CA ALA A 563 14.71 -35.01 12.35
C ALA A 563 14.64 -35.30 10.84
N THR A 564 15.44 -36.24 10.34
CA THR A 564 15.39 -36.72 8.94
C THR A 564 14.00 -37.22 8.56
N ALA A 565 13.37 -38.04 9.40
CA ALA A 565 12.01 -38.52 9.17
C ALA A 565 10.98 -37.37 9.17
N ALA A 566 11.16 -36.36 10.04
CA ALA A 566 10.29 -35.19 10.10
C ALA A 566 10.42 -34.30 8.86
N TYR A 567 11.65 -34.01 8.39
CA TYR A 567 11.86 -33.27 7.15
C TYR A 567 11.27 -33.98 5.93
N ARG A 568 11.43 -35.31 5.83
CA ARG A 568 10.79 -36.08 4.75
C ARG A 568 9.26 -35.96 4.77
N LYS A 569 8.63 -35.88 5.95
CA LYS A 569 7.18 -35.62 6.06
C LYS A 569 6.80 -34.23 5.59
N VAL A 570 7.62 -33.20 5.86
CA VAL A 570 7.41 -31.85 5.32
C VAL A 570 7.45 -31.89 3.79
N LEU A 571 8.48 -32.51 3.21
CA LEU A 571 8.65 -32.62 1.76
C LEU A 571 7.62 -33.51 1.06
N ALA A 572 7.03 -34.48 1.77
CA ALA A 572 5.92 -35.26 1.24
C ALA A 572 4.65 -34.40 1.06
N SER A 573 4.44 -33.40 1.92
CA SER A 573 3.33 -32.45 1.79
C SER A 573 3.65 -31.24 0.89
N ASP A 574 4.89 -30.77 0.92
CA ASP A 574 5.37 -29.62 0.15
C ASP A 574 6.75 -29.94 -0.45
N PRO A 575 6.81 -30.55 -1.65
CA PRO A 575 8.07 -30.96 -2.29
C PRO A 575 9.03 -29.82 -2.60
N HIS A 576 8.55 -28.57 -2.63
CA HIS A 576 9.35 -27.38 -2.94
C HIS A 576 9.68 -26.55 -1.69
N HIS A 577 9.50 -27.12 -0.49
CA HIS A 577 9.81 -26.45 0.77
C HIS A 577 11.31 -26.24 0.94
N VAL A 578 11.81 -25.08 0.52
CA VAL A 578 13.25 -24.80 0.37
C VAL A 578 14.06 -25.02 1.65
N GLU A 579 13.51 -24.63 2.81
CA GLU A 579 14.19 -24.77 4.09
C GLU A 579 14.32 -26.25 4.52
N ALA A 580 13.31 -27.07 4.24
CA ALA A 580 13.33 -28.51 4.52
C ALA A 580 14.24 -29.25 3.55
N LEU A 581 14.25 -28.87 2.27
CA LEU A 581 15.20 -29.38 1.27
C LEU A 581 16.64 -29.14 1.74
N ASN A 582 16.97 -27.91 2.11
CA ASN A 582 18.29 -27.52 2.58
C ASN A 582 18.67 -28.25 3.88
N ASN A 583 17.82 -28.24 4.91
CA ASN A 583 18.17 -28.82 6.20
C ASN A 583 18.27 -30.35 6.13
N LEU A 584 17.43 -31.02 5.33
CA LEU A 584 17.56 -32.44 5.08
C LEU A 584 18.85 -32.76 4.30
N ALA A 585 19.15 -31.99 3.25
CA ALA A 585 20.39 -32.17 2.48
C ALA A 585 21.63 -32.04 3.38
N TRP A 586 21.66 -31.04 4.26
CA TRP A 586 22.74 -30.85 5.23
C TRP A 586 22.88 -32.06 6.16
N LEU A 587 21.77 -32.56 6.71
CA LEU A 587 21.80 -33.74 7.59
C LEU A 587 22.31 -34.99 6.88
N LEU A 588 21.84 -35.24 5.66
CA LEU A 588 22.26 -36.41 4.88
C LEU A 588 23.74 -36.33 4.47
N ALA A 589 24.22 -35.13 4.12
CA ALA A 589 25.60 -34.91 3.70
C ALA A 589 26.63 -34.94 4.86
N THR A 590 26.19 -34.63 6.08
CA THR A 590 27.07 -34.57 7.26
C THR A 590 26.97 -35.81 8.16
N ASP A 591 26.13 -36.78 7.80
CA ASP A 591 26.02 -38.06 8.48
C ASP A 591 27.30 -38.89 8.31
N ARG A 592 27.94 -39.24 9.42
CA ARG A 592 29.19 -40.02 9.48
C ARG A 592 28.95 -41.47 9.89
N SER A 593 27.70 -41.92 9.95
CA SER A 593 27.38 -43.31 10.24
C SER A 593 27.93 -44.24 9.16
N GLU A 594 28.36 -45.45 9.54
CA GLU A 594 28.81 -46.50 8.61
C GLU A 594 27.69 -46.96 7.64
N SER A 595 26.45 -46.50 7.85
CA SER A 595 25.26 -46.77 7.02
C SER A 595 25.00 -45.76 5.89
N ALA A 596 25.83 -44.74 5.71
CA ALA A 596 25.66 -43.75 4.63
C ALA A 596 25.98 -44.37 3.25
N ASP A 597 24.96 -44.98 2.64
CA ASP A 597 25.01 -45.57 1.29
C ASP A 597 25.08 -44.50 0.18
N GLU A 598 25.55 -44.85 -1.01
CA GLU A 598 25.65 -43.97 -2.19
C GLU A 598 24.31 -43.27 -2.50
N ASN A 599 23.20 -43.97 -2.25
CA ASN A 599 21.84 -43.43 -2.38
C ASN A 599 21.58 -42.19 -1.50
N GLN A 600 22.12 -42.16 -0.29
CA GLN A 600 21.95 -41.03 0.64
C GLN A 600 22.73 -39.80 0.18
N LYS A 601 23.94 -40.00 -0.34
CA LYS A 601 24.78 -38.92 -0.88
C LYS A 601 24.14 -38.31 -2.13
N ALA A 602 23.63 -39.17 -3.03
CA ALA A 602 22.87 -38.75 -4.20
C ALA A 602 21.59 -37.98 -3.82
N GLU A 603 20.86 -38.45 -2.80
CA GLU A 603 19.68 -37.74 -2.27
C GLU A 603 20.07 -36.34 -1.74
N ALA A 604 21.16 -36.22 -0.98
CA ALA A 604 21.63 -34.95 -0.44
C ALA A 604 21.93 -33.91 -1.54
N ILE A 605 22.65 -34.32 -2.59
CA ILE A 605 22.95 -33.45 -3.74
C ILE A 605 21.66 -33.03 -4.43
N ARG A 606 20.75 -33.97 -4.72
CA ARG A 606 19.49 -33.68 -5.41
C ARG A 606 18.68 -32.64 -4.64
N LEU A 607 18.52 -32.80 -3.34
CA LEU A 607 17.77 -31.88 -2.48
C LEU A 607 18.44 -30.50 -2.42
N ALA A 608 19.77 -30.45 -2.26
CA ALA A 608 20.51 -29.19 -2.23
C ALA A 608 20.46 -28.43 -3.57
N ARG A 609 20.55 -29.15 -4.71
CA ARG A 609 20.39 -28.55 -6.06
C ARG A 609 18.99 -27.94 -6.22
N MET A 610 17.94 -28.67 -5.86
CA MET A 610 16.57 -28.16 -5.89
C MET A 610 16.41 -26.87 -5.05
N ALA A 611 16.99 -26.83 -3.84
CA ALA A 611 16.94 -25.62 -3.00
C ALA A 611 17.66 -24.43 -3.65
N CYS A 612 18.79 -24.67 -4.33
CA CYS A 612 19.52 -23.64 -5.07
C CYS A 612 18.75 -23.16 -6.31
N GLU A 613 18.16 -24.08 -7.08
CA GLU A 613 17.37 -23.76 -8.29
C GLU A 613 16.16 -22.89 -7.95
N ILE A 614 15.40 -23.23 -6.91
CA ILE A 614 14.23 -22.44 -6.47
C ILE A 614 14.64 -21.02 -6.06
N THR A 615 15.85 -20.84 -5.54
CA THR A 615 16.38 -19.52 -5.15
C THR A 615 17.21 -18.83 -6.24
N ASN A 616 17.19 -19.34 -7.48
CA ASN A 616 18.01 -18.84 -8.58
C ASN A 616 19.49 -18.70 -8.21
N HIS A 617 19.99 -19.61 -7.36
CA HIS A 617 21.36 -19.61 -6.85
C HIS A 617 21.76 -18.32 -6.12
N GLN A 618 20.82 -17.60 -5.52
CA GLN A 618 21.07 -16.35 -4.81
C GLN A 618 21.23 -16.52 -3.30
N SER A 619 21.01 -17.71 -2.73
CA SER A 619 21.15 -17.96 -1.28
C SER A 619 22.53 -18.54 -0.94
N PRO A 620 23.41 -17.79 -0.24
CA PRO A 620 24.73 -18.30 0.13
C PRO A 620 24.68 -19.53 1.04
N SER A 621 23.70 -19.61 1.95
CA SER A 621 23.54 -20.74 2.86
C SER A 621 23.14 -22.03 2.14
N TYR A 622 22.34 -21.94 1.07
CA TYR A 622 21.91 -23.10 0.29
C TYR A 622 23.04 -23.59 -0.63
N LEU A 623 23.80 -22.66 -1.21
CA LEU A 623 25.02 -23.00 -1.94
C LEU A 623 26.08 -23.62 -1.02
N ASP A 624 26.19 -23.16 0.23
CA ASP A 624 27.09 -23.79 1.21
C ASP A 624 26.70 -25.26 1.45
N THR A 625 25.41 -25.54 1.66
CA THR A 625 24.91 -26.91 1.82
C THR A 625 25.16 -27.78 0.59
N LEU A 626 24.94 -27.24 -0.62
CA LEU A 626 25.25 -27.95 -1.86
C LEU A 626 26.75 -28.29 -1.95
N SER A 627 27.64 -27.36 -1.59
CA SER A 627 29.07 -27.63 -1.57
C SER A 627 29.43 -28.79 -0.63
N VAL A 628 28.80 -28.86 0.55
CA VAL A 628 29.02 -29.95 1.51
C VAL A 628 28.51 -31.28 0.98
N ALA A 629 27.34 -31.30 0.33
CA ALA A 629 26.80 -32.50 -0.29
C ALA A 629 27.70 -33.03 -1.43
N LEU A 630 28.22 -32.13 -2.27
CA LEU A 630 29.16 -32.48 -3.35
C LEU A 630 30.47 -33.05 -2.80
N ILE A 631 31.03 -32.45 -1.74
CA ILE A 631 32.24 -32.96 -1.07
C ILE A 631 32.01 -34.37 -0.51
N ALA A 632 30.87 -34.60 0.16
CA ALA A 632 30.53 -35.91 0.72
C ALA A 632 30.43 -37.01 -0.35
N ASN A 633 30.11 -36.64 -1.59
CA ASN A 633 30.05 -37.51 -2.75
C ASN A 633 31.35 -37.59 -3.57
N GLY A 634 32.41 -36.88 -3.18
CA GLY A 634 33.69 -36.84 -3.89
C GLY A 634 33.73 -35.91 -5.12
N GLU A 635 32.71 -35.09 -5.35
CA GLU A 635 32.60 -34.14 -6.47
C GLU A 635 33.30 -32.80 -6.15
N THR A 636 34.56 -32.87 -5.72
CA THR A 636 35.29 -31.73 -5.13
C THR A 636 35.46 -30.54 -6.09
N THR A 637 35.63 -30.78 -7.39
CA THR A 637 35.79 -29.70 -8.39
C THR A 637 34.55 -28.84 -8.50
N GLU A 638 33.35 -29.45 -8.54
CA GLU A 638 32.09 -28.70 -8.58
C GLU A 638 31.84 -28.00 -7.24
N ALA A 639 32.13 -28.67 -6.12
CA ALA A 639 31.98 -28.08 -4.79
C ALA A 639 32.79 -26.77 -4.64
N VAL A 640 34.02 -26.73 -5.14
CA VAL A 640 34.88 -25.52 -5.11
C VAL A 640 34.26 -24.37 -5.92
N ALA A 641 33.69 -24.65 -7.09
CA ALA A 641 33.04 -23.64 -7.92
C ALA A 641 31.80 -23.06 -7.22
N VAL A 642 30.95 -23.92 -6.66
CA VAL A 642 29.75 -23.53 -5.90
C VAL A 642 30.13 -22.69 -4.68
N LEU A 643 31.13 -23.12 -3.91
CA LEU A 643 31.56 -22.46 -2.69
C LEU A 643 32.17 -21.07 -2.96
N ARG A 644 32.93 -20.90 -4.05
CA ARG A 644 33.44 -19.59 -4.49
C ARG A 644 32.30 -18.62 -4.82
N ASN A 645 31.29 -19.08 -5.53
CA ASN A 645 30.11 -18.28 -5.82
C ASN A 645 29.38 -17.86 -4.54
N ALA A 646 29.14 -18.80 -3.62
CA ALA A 646 28.51 -18.54 -2.33
C ALA A 646 29.22 -17.44 -1.52
N ILE A 647 30.56 -17.45 -1.50
CA ILE A 647 31.37 -16.43 -0.81
C ILE A 647 31.19 -15.04 -1.41
N VAL A 648 31.14 -14.93 -2.74
CA VAL A 648 30.93 -13.63 -3.42
C VAL A 648 29.56 -13.07 -3.05
N ILE A 649 28.51 -13.88 -3.10
CA ILE A 649 27.15 -13.46 -2.77
C ILE A 649 27.05 -13.07 -1.29
N ALA A 650 27.59 -13.88 -0.37
CA ALA A 650 27.57 -13.58 1.07
C ALA A 650 28.28 -12.25 1.40
N ARG A 651 29.43 -11.97 0.76
CA ARG A 651 30.14 -10.69 0.95
C ARG A 651 29.35 -9.51 0.39
N GLY A 652 28.72 -9.67 -0.78
CA GLY A 652 27.84 -8.64 -1.34
C GLY A 652 26.64 -8.31 -0.47
N ARG A 653 26.18 -9.27 0.36
CA ARG A 653 25.08 -9.11 1.32
C ARG A 653 25.52 -8.68 2.73
N GLY A 654 26.82 -8.50 2.98
CA GLY A 654 27.35 -8.17 4.31
C GLY A 654 27.35 -9.34 5.32
N GLU A 655 27.14 -10.58 4.87
CA GLU A 655 27.12 -11.79 5.71
C GLU A 655 28.55 -12.28 6.03
N HIS A 656 29.35 -11.42 6.67
CA HIS A 656 30.79 -11.64 6.84
C HIS A 656 31.13 -12.94 7.58
N THR A 657 30.40 -13.30 8.63
CA THR A 657 30.65 -14.53 9.40
C THR A 657 30.44 -15.79 8.55
N LEU A 658 29.39 -15.81 7.74
CA LEU A 658 29.11 -16.93 6.84
C LEU A 658 30.19 -17.02 5.75
N ALA A 659 30.55 -15.89 5.14
CA ALA A 659 31.63 -15.81 4.16
C ALA A 659 32.96 -16.32 4.72
N THR A 660 33.31 -15.97 5.97
CA THR A 660 34.53 -16.47 6.64
C THR A 660 34.47 -17.98 6.85
N LYS A 661 33.34 -18.52 7.30
CA LYS A 661 33.16 -19.97 7.50
C LYS A 661 33.37 -20.73 6.18
N MET A 662 32.77 -20.24 5.09
CA MET A 662 32.92 -20.83 3.76
C MET A 662 34.35 -20.71 3.24
N THR A 663 35.02 -19.58 3.48
CA THR A 663 36.42 -19.36 3.09
C THR A 663 37.35 -20.38 3.77
N ARG A 664 37.19 -20.61 5.07
CA ARG A 664 37.97 -21.63 5.80
C ARG A 664 37.78 -23.03 5.25
N ARG A 665 36.54 -23.38 4.86
CA ARG A 665 36.26 -24.67 4.24
C ARG A 665 36.95 -24.80 2.88
N LEU A 666 36.92 -23.74 2.08
CA LEU A 666 37.59 -23.69 0.78
C LEU A 666 39.11 -23.88 0.91
N GLU A 667 39.73 -23.24 1.90
CA GLU A 667 41.16 -23.41 2.23
C GLU A 667 41.47 -24.83 2.70
N GLY A 668 40.60 -25.44 3.50
CA GLY A 668 40.75 -26.84 3.95
C GLY A 668 40.79 -27.84 2.80
N ILE A 669 39.91 -27.67 1.80
CA ILE A 669 39.87 -28.52 0.60
C ILE A 669 41.17 -28.39 -0.21
N ALA A 670 41.70 -27.18 -0.35
CA ALA A 670 42.93 -26.93 -1.09
C ALA A 670 44.16 -27.58 -0.44
N ASN A 671 44.17 -27.67 0.90
CA ASN A 671 45.26 -28.29 1.65
C ASN A 671 45.22 -29.83 1.66
N GLU A 672 44.05 -30.46 1.40
CA GLU A 672 43.93 -31.92 1.25
C GLU A 672 44.25 -32.43 -0.18
N GLN A 673 44.34 -31.51 -1.15
CA GLN A 673 44.67 -31.81 -2.56
C GLN A 673 46.16 -31.60 -2.92
N LEU A 674 46.96 -31.07 -1.98
CA LEU A 674 48.42 -30.92 -2.06
C LEU A 674 49.09 -32.03 -1.25
#